data_AF-A0A381VDD7-F1
#
_entry.id   AF-A0A381VDD7-F1
#
_cell.length_a   1.000
_cell.length_b   1.000
_cell.length_c   1.000
_cell.angle_alpha   90.00
_cell.angle_beta   90.00
_cell.angle_gamma   90.00
#
_symmetry.space_group_name_H-M   'P 1'
#
loop_
_entity.id
_entity.type
_entity.pdbx_description
1 polymer ?
#
loop_
_entity_poly.entity_id
_entity_poly.type
_entity_poly.pdbx_seq_one_letter_code
_entity_poly.pdbx_strand_id
1 'polypeptide(L)'
;MRNFLIITLSLLSFGTSQDEVSTENFTQYGDSYTGDLKDGKRDGEGIFIYPNGDRYEGEWKNDKRDGMGVFTFEDQTLKYIGEFKNDNFHGQGTLYVNNEEKYEGTWNHGELRQEATVSYPLLDRYEGEWKNDREEGKGSSIYVLGEGAESRWKNNKMEEGDSLNDSDSVEYEGEWMNDKIAEPVSSNGSDPDEYLDAWKIDKKTEQATIDYPNGNKYVGEYKDGYMDGKGTFTYANGNAYAGGYKDGKRHGKGTFNYENGETYVGEYKNGERDGHGTFNYSSGDKYMGEWKDDKRHGKGTFISKGGDRYEGEWIDDKRTSQGILILDNGDKYVGDWENNRMTGHAIYTFANGDTYDGMFLDGKTHGKGVLQYSNGDRYAGEWENGMKTGHGVETFINGNNYSGEYKDGKREGQGRLTYSFGDEYVGAWKHDKRTGQGIYMFANGNKYDGMFLNGQLHGHGTYTYSNGDIYVGEHETGNMNGKGVYFFNSGDKYEGEWQKGKMTGQGIYTFAKGNRYDGRLLDGKKDGMGTLKYSDGEIYEGEYKDGKRDGKGVFTYPNGKKYVGDWKNDRMTGQGILVLSNSDKQDGTFLNGKLNGPGISTYSTGEKYDGHYENGKRHGPGAFIYSNGESYDGDWILDKKSGTGTYTYPNGNKYVGDYKDDRMEGQGTYTYANGEKYVGRYSDGRKEGSGIFTYSNGEKYIGEWRDDIYNGQGAFNYRNGEKYLGEYQDGKREGQGTFTFTDGDRYIGAWKDDKRTGPGIYSFANGNKYEGMFLNGKLDGQGTYTYSNGNIYIGDWKDDKKNGRGTLDFKSGDLYVGDWKDDRMNGQGTHTYSNGDRYEGMYFDGKKNGQGTYDYSNGEKYEGDYLDDKREGKGTYTYIGGENYIGDWKDDERNGQGIFTFISDNKYHGDWKDDRMTGHGIYTYTNGNIYEGLFLDGRKNGKGIFTYSNGNRYVGSWKDDRMGGQGIFTYSNGDWYEGYFKDGMREGQGIFTYSNGDRYEGYYEGDKKEGQGIFIFSNGDRYEGGWKEDDFGGKGTYTYSSGDWYAGSYKNGKKKGAGTFIYSNGDKYIGEWHEDDFNGTGTYIFSFGDKYEGEFKNGKIYGQGTYTYSDGDKYIGGYKDGDFHGQGTYTYSDGDKFVGAYMDGEKEGQGILVYANGERYMGNWRNDKINGQGIFTFTNGDKYDGMFMDGKMNGAGKY
;
A
#
# COMPACT_ATOMS: atom_id res chain seq x y z
N MET A 1 16.57 1.04 -75.67
CA MET A 1 15.66 1.66 -76.68
C MET A 1 14.60 0.64 -77.09
N ARG A 2 13.67 0.99 -77.98
CA ARG A 2 12.33 0.36 -78.10
C ARG A 2 12.20 -0.64 -79.27
N ASN A 3 11.17 -1.50 -79.17
CA ASN A 3 10.50 -2.30 -80.23
C ASN A 3 11.23 -3.61 -80.67
N PHE A 4 10.61 -4.81 -80.73
CA PHE A 4 9.36 -5.32 -81.38
C PHE A 4 9.53 -5.61 -82.90
N LEU A 5 9.02 -6.70 -83.53
CA LEU A 5 8.25 -7.88 -83.07
C LEU A 5 8.38 -9.10 -84.04
N ILE A 6 7.94 -10.27 -83.58
CA ILE A 6 7.70 -11.60 -84.22
C ILE A 6 6.84 -11.58 -85.51
N ILE A 7 6.99 -12.57 -86.42
CA ILE A 7 5.89 -13.32 -87.10
C ILE A 7 6.35 -14.63 -87.82
N THR A 8 5.39 -15.56 -88.01
CA THR A 8 5.46 -16.96 -88.52
C THR A 8 5.35 -17.06 -90.08
N LEU A 9 5.21 -18.18 -90.83
CA LEU A 9 4.49 -19.48 -90.69
C LEU A 9 4.78 -20.45 -91.91
N SER A 10 4.29 -21.71 -91.86
CA SER A 10 3.89 -22.62 -93.00
C SER A 10 4.95 -23.38 -93.86
N LEU A 11 4.67 -24.51 -94.56
CA LEU A 11 3.83 -25.75 -94.35
C LEU A 11 3.99 -26.77 -95.55
N LEU A 12 3.32 -27.95 -95.50
CA LEU A 12 3.12 -29.02 -96.56
C LEU A 12 4.32 -30.00 -96.79
N SER A 13 4.24 -31.36 -96.91
CA SER A 13 3.28 -32.44 -97.34
C SER A 13 3.39 -32.84 -98.83
N PHE A 14 3.23 -34.09 -99.34
CA PHE A 14 2.55 -35.35 -98.91
C PHE A 14 3.16 -36.62 -99.62
N GLY A 15 2.79 -37.87 -99.23
CA GLY A 15 3.04 -39.10 -100.03
C GLY A 15 2.67 -40.45 -99.34
N THR A 16 2.19 -41.48 -100.08
CA THR A 16 1.55 -42.72 -99.54
C THR A 16 1.72 -44.00 -100.39
N SER A 17 1.67 -45.20 -99.78
CA SER A 17 1.16 -46.46 -100.40
C SER A 17 0.78 -47.54 -99.34
N GLN A 18 -0.04 -48.53 -99.72
CA GLN A 18 -0.61 -49.59 -98.85
C GLN A 18 0.07 -50.97 -99.06
N ASP A 19 -0.20 -51.93 -98.17
CA ASP A 19 -0.68 -53.29 -98.52
C ASP A 19 -1.35 -53.96 -97.28
N GLU A 20 -1.96 -55.14 -97.43
CA GLU A 20 -3.16 -55.55 -96.64
C GLU A 20 -3.17 -57.00 -96.07
N VAL A 21 -4.01 -57.23 -95.04
CA VAL A 21 -4.55 -58.51 -94.50
C VAL A 21 -3.61 -59.58 -93.90
N SER A 22 -3.74 -59.81 -92.59
CA SER A 22 -4.31 -61.07 -92.03
C SER A 22 -4.42 -61.06 -90.49
N THR A 23 -5.35 -61.86 -89.95
CA THR A 23 -5.63 -61.98 -88.51
C THR A 23 -5.07 -63.26 -87.91
N GLU A 24 -4.18 -63.16 -86.92
CA GLU A 24 -3.89 -64.26 -85.98
C GLU A 24 -3.89 -63.74 -84.54
N ASN A 25 -4.37 -64.57 -83.60
CA ASN A 25 -4.40 -64.23 -82.18
C ASN A 25 -2.98 -64.25 -81.60
N PHE A 26 -2.50 -63.09 -81.13
CA PHE A 26 -1.18 -62.98 -80.54
C PHE A 26 -1.24 -63.14 -79.02
N THR A 27 -0.58 -64.16 -78.47
CA THR A 27 -0.45 -64.37 -77.02
C THR A 27 1.01 -64.20 -76.61
N GLN A 28 1.32 -63.10 -75.93
CA GLN A 28 2.63 -62.84 -75.35
C GLN A 28 2.47 -62.43 -73.88
N TYR A 29 3.30 -62.99 -73.00
CA TYR A 29 3.48 -62.57 -71.59
C TYR A 29 2.23 -62.43 -70.68
N GLY A 30 1.11 -63.07 -71.02
CA GLY A 30 -0.02 -63.25 -70.11
C GLY A 30 -1.07 -62.14 -70.15
N ASP A 31 -0.88 -61.11 -70.97
CA ASP A 31 -1.91 -60.12 -71.27
C ASP A 31 -3.04 -60.73 -72.10
N SER A 32 -4.30 -60.43 -71.75
CA SER A 32 -5.48 -60.92 -72.45
C SER A 32 -6.29 -59.76 -73.01
N TYR A 33 -5.98 -59.35 -74.25
CA TYR A 33 -6.78 -58.41 -75.02
C TYR A 33 -7.80 -59.13 -75.92
N THR A 34 -9.00 -58.58 -76.05
CA THR A 34 -10.01 -58.98 -77.04
C THR A 34 -10.74 -57.73 -77.50
N GLY A 35 -10.39 -57.21 -78.68
CA GLY A 35 -10.91 -55.96 -79.23
C GLY A 35 -10.21 -55.58 -80.53
N ASP A 36 -10.54 -54.40 -81.05
CA ASP A 36 -9.99 -53.91 -82.32
C ASP A 36 -8.51 -53.47 -82.21
N LEU A 37 -7.77 -53.61 -83.31
CA LEU A 37 -6.37 -53.25 -83.45
C LEU A 37 -6.12 -52.39 -84.71
N LYS A 38 -5.25 -51.40 -84.58
CA LYS A 38 -4.85 -50.49 -85.67
C LYS A 38 -3.39 -50.11 -85.54
N ASP A 39 -2.65 -50.17 -86.65
CA ASP A 39 -1.19 -49.93 -86.69
C ASP A 39 -0.40 -50.72 -85.62
N GLY A 40 -0.88 -51.92 -85.27
CA GLY A 40 -0.31 -52.80 -84.25
C GLY A 40 -0.68 -52.47 -82.79
N LYS A 41 -1.61 -51.54 -82.57
CA LYS A 41 -2.02 -51.01 -81.25
C LYS A 41 -3.50 -51.21 -80.97
N ARG A 42 -3.90 -51.21 -79.70
CA ARG A 42 -5.31 -51.21 -79.27
C ARG A 42 -5.95 -49.86 -79.63
N ASP A 43 -6.96 -49.89 -80.50
CA ASP A 43 -7.64 -48.71 -81.07
C ASP A 43 -9.05 -49.15 -81.51
N GLY A 44 -10.10 -48.69 -80.82
CA GLY A 44 -11.48 -49.21 -80.93
C GLY A 44 -11.98 -49.86 -79.63
N GLU A 45 -13.14 -50.51 -79.66
CA GLU A 45 -13.72 -51.19 -78.49
C GLU A 45 -12.94 -52.45 -78.12
N GLY A 46 -12.70 -52.68 -76.83
CA GLY A 46 -11.92 -53.83 -76.39
C GLY A 46 -11.90 -54.13 -74.89
N ILE A 47 -11.90 -55.42 -74.58
CA ILE A 47 -11.70 -55.95 -73.23
C ILE A 47 -10.20 -56.20 -73.02
N PHE A 48 -9.64 -55.71 -71.92
CA PHE A 48 -8.28 -56.05 -71.50
C PHE A 48 -8.30 -56.57 -70.06
N ILE A 49 -7.79 -57.77 -69.87
CA ILE A 49 -7.53 -58.36 -68.55
C ILE A 49 -6.03 -58.23 -68.31
N TYR A 50 -5.67 -57.51 -67.25
CA TYR A 50 -4.29 -57.24 -66.86
C TYR A 50 -3.69 -58.45 -66.11
N PRO A 51 -2.35 -58.61 -66.04
CA PRO A 51 -1.71 -59.73 -65.36
C PRO A 51 -1.93 -59.80 -63.83
N ASN A 52 -2.56 -58.79 -63.24
CA ASN A 52 -3.00 -58.72 -61.84
C ASN A 52 -4.52 -58.89 -61.67
N GLY A 53 -5.22 -59.47 -62.65
CA GLY A 53 -6.65 -59.78 -62.58
C GLY A 53 -7.61 -58.59 -62.78
N ASP A 54 -7.11 -57.36 -62.76
CA ASP A 54 -7.89 -56.16 -63.10
C ASP A 54 -8.43 -56.25 -64.54
N ARG A 55 -9.59 -55.63 -64.77
CA ARG A 55 -10.37 -55.79 -66.00
C ARG A 55 -10.94 -54.46 -66.49
N TYR A 56 -10.52 -54.05 -67.69
CA TYR A 56 -11.14 -52.96 -68.45
C TYR A 56 -12.04 -53.50 -69.56
N GLU A 57 -13.18 -52.84 -69.77
CA GLU A 57 -14.04 -52.97 -70.95
C GLU A 57 -14.34 -51.57 -71.47
N GLY A 58 -14.06 -51.27 -72.74
CA GLY A 58 -14.41 -49.97 -73.33
C GLY A 58 -13.48 -49.54 -74.47
N GLU A 59 -13.56 -48.26 -74.80
CA GLU A 59 -12.83 -47.65 -75.92
C GLU A 59 -11.32 -47.51 -75.64
N TRP A 60 -10.52 -47.97 -76.61
CA TRP A 60 -9.07 -47.85 -76.67
C TRP A 60 -8.63 -46.93 -77.79
N LYS A 61 -7.45 -46.33 -77.63
CA LYS A 61 -6.82 -45.49 -78.64
C LYS A 61 -5.30 -45.49 -78.45
N ASN A 62 -4.58 -45.97 -79.47
CA ASN A 62 -3.12 -46.04 -79.45
C ASN A 62 -2.55 -46.65 -78.14
N ASP A 63 -3.10 -47.80 -77.73
CA ASP A 63 -2.77 -48.55 -76.51
C ASP A 63 -3.19 -47.94 -75.17
N LYS A 64 -3.98 -46.86 -75.16
CA LYS A 64 -4.53 -46.24 -73.95
C LYS A 64 -6.05 -46.37 -73.89
N ARG A 65 -6.61 -46.37 -72.69
CA ARG A 65 -8.05 -46.17 -72.44
C ARG A 65 -8.41 -44.71 -72.72
N ASP A 66 -9.24 -44.45 -73.72
CA ASP A 66 -9.56 -43.10 -74.22
C ASP A 66 -10.95 -43.11 -74.90
N GLY A 67 -11.99 -42.74 -74.16
CA GLY A 67 -13.41 -42.92 -74.51
C GLY A 67 -14.21 -43.50 -73.34
N MET A 68 -15.40 -44.06 -73.58
CA MET A 68 -16.23 -44.65 -72.52
C MET A 68 -15.69 -46.02 -72.07
N GLY A 69 -15.81 -46.33 -70.77
CA GLY A 69 -15.46 -47.66 -70.28
C GLY A 69 -15.87 -48.00 -68.84
N VAL A 70 -15.66 -49.26 -68.49
CA VAL A 70 -15.80 -49.85 -67.16
C VAL A 70 -14.44 -50.38 -66.75
N PHE A 71 -13.98 -50.01 -65.56
CA PHE A 71 -12.79 -50.61 -64.93
C PHE A 71 -13.18 -51.28 -63.62
N THR A 72 -12.87 -52.55 -63.49
CA THR A 72 -13.15 -53.37 -62.30
C THR A 72 -11.84 -53.94 -61.80
N PHE A 73 -11.52 -53.73 -60.52
CA PHE A 73 -10.32 -54.30 -59.90
C PHE A 73 -10.54 -55.79 -59.55
N GLU A 74 -9.46 -56.59 -59.49
CA GLU A 74 -9.53 -58.05 -59.28
C GLU A 74 -10.40 -58.47 -58.08
N ASP A 75 -10.26 -57.76 -56.95
CA ASP A 75 -10.97 -58.03 -55.69
C ASP A 75 -12.45 -57.56 -55.68
N GLN A 76 -12.91 -56.90 -56.75
CA GLN A 76 -14.25 -56.32 -56.91
C GLN A 76 -14.64 -55.28 -55.83
N THR A 77 -13.70 -54.82 -55.00
CA THR A 77 -13.95 -53.75 -54.01
C THR A 77 -14.09 -52.38 -54.65
N LEU A 78 -13.53 -52.21 -55.85
CA LEU A 78 -13.55 -50.97 -56.60
C LEU A 78 -14.03 -51.21 -58.04
N LYS A 79 -14.97 -50.36 -58.48
CA LYS A 79 -15.47 -50.35 -59.85
C LYS A 79 -15.74 -48.92 -60.32
N TYR A 80 -15.11 -48.51 -61.42
CA TYR A 80 -15.39 -47.24 -62.10
C TYR A 80 -16.21 -47.49 -63.37
N ILE A 81 -17.17 -46.61 -63.63
CA ILE A 81 -17.97 -46.55 -64.86
C ILE A 81 -18.03 -45.09 -65.32
N GLY A 82 -17.49 -44.77 -66.49
CA GLY A 82 -17.44 -43.39 -66.98
C GLY A 82 -16.50 -43.18 -68.16
N GLU A 83 -16.18 -41.92 -68.45
CA GLU A 83 -15.18 -41.56 -69.46
C GLU A 83 -13.74 -41.81 -68.96
N PHE A 84 -12.88 -42.20 -69.89
CA PHE A 84 -11.43 -42.34 -69.75
C PHE A 84 -10.73 -41.43 -70.74
N LYS A 85 -9.55 -40.93 -70.38
CA LYS A 85 -8.69 -40.19 -71.29
C LYS A 85 -7.24 -40.41 -70.95
N ASN A 86 -6.47 -40.92 -71.92
CA ASN A 86 -5.07 -41.29 -71.75
C ASN A 86 -4.85 -42.08 -70.45
N ASP A 87 -5.63 -43.16 -70.27
CA ASP A 87 -5.64 -44.07 -69.11
C ASP A 87 -6.13 -43.52 -67.77
N ASN A 88 -6.55 -42.26 -67.69
CA ASN A 88 -7.06 -41.67 -66.45
C ASN A 88 -8.59 -41.53 -66.48
N PHE A 89 -9.23 -41.58 -65.30
CA PHE A 89 -10.64 -41.21 -65.15
C PHE A 89 -10.83 -39.73 -65.60
N HIS A 90 -11.84 -39.49 -66.43
CA HIS A 90 -12.14 -38.20 -67.05
C HIS A 90 -13.65 -38.01 -67.20
N GLY A 91 -14.08 -36.84 -67.68
CA GLY A 91 -15.47 -36.58 -68.05
C GLY A 91 -16.47 -36.85 -66.92
N GLN A 92 -17.63 -37.42 -67.24
CA GLN A 92 -18.56 -37.92 -66.22
C GLN A 92 -18.25 -39.35 -65.83
N GLY A 93 -18.32 -39.66 -64.52
CA GLY A 93 -18.07 -41.02 -64.04
C GLY A 93 -18.57 -41.26 -62.61
N THR A 94 -18.85 -42.53 -62.33
CA THR A 94 -19.14 -43.06 -60.99
C THR A 94 -18.05 -44.05 -60.58
N LEU A 95 -17.46 -43.82 -59.41
CA LEU A 95 -16.69 -44.84 -58.68
C LEU A 95 -17.57 -45.46 -57.59
N TYR A 96 -17.63 -46.78 -57.57
CA TYR A 96 -18.24 -47.59 -56.51
C TYR A 96 -17.13 -48.13 -55.59
N VAL A 97 -17.34 -48.05 -54.28
CA VAL A 97 -16.45 -48.63 -53.26
C VAL A 97 -17.24 -49.62 -52.40
N ASN A 98 -16.72 -50.84 -52.27
CA ASN A 98 -17.31 -52.00 -51.57
C ASN A 98 -18.76 -52.34 -51.96
N ASN A 99 -19.25 -51.86 -53.12
CA ASN A 99 -20.66 -51.88 -53.54
C ASN A 99 -21.65 -51.13 -52.63
N GLU A 100 -21.17 -50.32 -51.67
CA GLU A 100 -22.00 -49.58 -50.71
C GLU A 100 -21.85 -48.05 -50.83
N GLU A 101 -20.64 -47.55 -51.11
CA GLU A 101 -20.39 -46.11 -51.30
C GLU A 101 -20.37 -45.76 -52.80
N LYS A 102 -21.00 -44.64 -53.17
CA LYS A 102 -21.03 -44.10 -54.55
C LYS A 102 -20.40 -42.71 -54.60
N TYR A 103 -19.40 -42.53 -55.44
CA TYR A 103 -18.76 -41.25 -55.74
C TYR A 103 -19.05 -40.85 -57.19
N GLU A 104 -19.97 -39.90 -57.37
CA GLU A 104 -20.47 -39.46 -58.68
C GLU A 104 -20.15 -37.98 -58.93
N GLY A 105 -19.60 -37.69 -60.12
CA GLY A 105 -19.31 -36.32 -60.54
C GLY A 105 -18.36 -36.24 -61.73
N THR A 106 -17.78 -35.04 -61.92
CA THR A 106 -16.85 -34.75 -63.01
C THR A 106 -15.41 -35.10 -62.64
N TRP A 107 -14.80 -36.04 -63.36
CA TRP A 107 -13.42 -36.48 -63.17
C TRP A 107 -12.47 -35.78 -64.14
N ASN A 108 -11.24 -35.53 -63.69
CA ASN A 108 -10.19 -34.92 -64.51
C ASN A 108 -8.82 -35.45 -64.11
N HIS A 109 -8.22 -36.31 -64.94
CA HIS A 109 -6.91 -36.92 -64.67
C HIS A 109 -6.86 -37.73 -63.36
N GLY A 110 -7.96 -38.41 -63.03
CA GLY A 110 -8.11 -39.17 -61.78
C GLY A 110 -8.67 -38.36 -60.60
N GLU A 111 -8.64 -37.03 -60.64
CA GLU A 111 -9.22 -36.17 -59.60
C GLU A 111 -10.75 -36.00 -59.79
N LEU A 112 -11.51 -36.08 -58.69
CA LEU A 112 -12.94 -35.78 -58.66
C LEU A 112 -13.15 -34.31 -58.23
N ARG A 113 -13.82 -33.50 -59.06
CA ARG A 113 -14.04 -32.07 -58.77
C ARG A 113 -15.14 -31.84 -57.72
N GLN A 114 -15.07 -30.68 -57.05
CA GLN A 114 -15.86 -30.30 -55.86
C GLN A 114 -17.41 -30.26 -56.03
N GLU A 115 -17.95 -30.51 -57.21
CA GLU A 115 -19.41 -30.66 -57.44
C GLU A 115 -19.90 -32.11 -57.23
N ALA A 116 -19.08 -32.97 -56.64
CA ALA A 116 -19.40 -34.38 -56.38
C ALA A 116 -20.50 -34.56 -55.35
N THR A 117 -21.48 -35.43 -55.66
CA THR A 117 -22.54 -35.80 -54.71
C THR A 117 -22.15 -37.09 -54.00
N VAL A 118 -21.72 -36.98 -52.74
CA VAL A 118 -21.52 -38.13 -51.83
C VAL A 118 -22.80 -38.31 -51.01
N SER A 119 -23.44 -39.48 -51.10
CA SER A 119 -24.74 -39.74 -50.48
C SER A 119 -24.68 -40.86 -49.43
N TYR A 120 -24.71 -40.46 -48.16
CA TYR A 120 -25.03 -41.34 -47.03
C TYR A 120 -26.51 -41.17 -46.63
N PRO A 121 -27.17 -42.19 -46.07
CA PRO A 121 -28.56 -42.08 -45.65
C PRO A 121 -28.73 -41.22 -44.38
N LEU A 122 -29.56 -40.18 -44.50
CA LEU A 122 -30.15 -39.29 -43.47
C LEU A 122 -29.40 -38.00 -43.08
N LEU A 123 -30.24 -36.98 -42.80
CA LEU A 123 -30.01 -35.66 -42.17
C LEU A 123 -29.32 -34.55 -43.00
N ASP A 124 -30.18 -33.86 -43.75
CA ASP A 124 -30.37 -32.40 -43.87
C ASP A 124 -29.17 -31.43 -44.10
N ARG A 125 -29.36 -30.57 -45.11
CA ARG A 125 -28.45 -29.46 -45.46
C ARG A 125 -28.48 -28.33 -44.44
N TYR A 126 -27.36 -27.63 -44.34
CA TYR A 126 -27.32 -26.19 -44.06
C TYR A 126 -26.52 -25.50 -45.18
N GLU A 127 -27.00 -24.36 -45.67
CA GLU A 127 -26.37 -23.62 -46.79
C GLU A 127 -25.83 -22.27 -46.32
N GLY A 128 -24.64 -21.89 -46.79
CA GLY A 128 -24.02 -20.60 -46.52
C GLY A 128 -22.89 -20.30 -47.50
N GLU A 129 -22.98 -19.17 -48.22
CA GLU A 129 -21.92 -18.72 -49.13
C GLU A 129 -20.74 -18.11 -48.36
N TRP A 130 -19.52 -18.41 -48.78
CA TRP A 130 -18.30 -17.68 -48.40
C TRP A 130 -17.74 -16.94 -49.62
N LYS A 131 -17.40 -15.65 -49.48
CA LYS A 131 -17.02 -14.82 -50.64
C LYS A 131 -16.12 -13.62 -50.30
N ASN A 132 -14.83 -13.79 -50.56
CA ASN A 132 -13.83 -12.73 -50.77
C ASN A 132 -13.62 -11.73 -49.60
N ASP A 133 -13.06 -12.19 -48.48
CA ASP A 133 -12.69 -11.32 -47.36
C ASP A 133 -11.48 -10.40 -47.66
N ARG A 134 -11.79 -9.18 -48.11
CA ARG A 134 -10.95 -7.99 -47.90
C ARG A 134 -11.80 -6.72 -47.82
N GLU A 135 -11.77 -6.05 -46.68
CA GLU A 135 -11.69 -4.60 -46.63
C GLU A 135 -10.76 -4.15 -45.48
N GLU A 136 -10.19 -2.95 -45.56
CA GLU A 136 -9.11 -2.47 -44.69
C GLU A 136 -9.65 -1.64 -43.51
N GLY A 137 -9.23 -1.94 -42.26
CA GLY A 137 -9.92 -1.45 -41.05
C GLY A 137 -9.13 -0.70 -39.98
N LYS A 138 -7.81 -0.47 -40.15
CA LYS A 138 -6.90 0.26 -39.22
C LYS A 138 -6.86 -0.24 -37.75
N GLY A 139 -5.81 -0.98 -37.36
CA GLY A 139 -5.57 -1.35 -35.95
C GLY A 139 -4.21 -1.97 -35.64
N SER A 140 -3.16 -1.68 -36.42
CA SER A 140 -1.95 -2.49 -36.47
C SER A 140 -0.92 -2.24 -35.35
N SER A 141 -0.74 -3.24 -34.46
CA SER A 141 0.55 -3.78 -33.95
C SER A 141 1.53 -2.83 -33.21
N ILE A 142 2.66 -3.21 -32.58
CA ILE A 142 3.54 -4.42 -32.41
C ILE A 142 4.18 -4.29 -30.98
N TYR A 143 4.79 -5.22 -30.23
CA TYR A 143 5.39 -6.58 -30.33
C TYR A 143 4.96 -7.44 -29.10
N VAL A 144 5.18 -8.76 -28.91
CA VAL A 144 6.06 -9.83 -29.46
C VAL A 144 7.46 -10.01 -28.79
N LEU A 145 7.47 -10.85 -27.73
CA LEU A 145 8.49 -11.84 -27.28
C LEU A 145 9.85 -11.43 -26.66
N GLY A 146 10.36 -12.34 -25.79
CA GLY A 146 11.65 -12.32 -25.07
C GLY A 146 11.46 -12.41 -23.55
N GLU A 147 11.30 -13.58 -22.94
CA GLU A 147 12.36 -14.51 -22.49
C GLU A 147 13.47 -13.88 -21.61
N GLY A 148 13.77 -14.37 -20.40
CA GLY A 148 13.15 -15.49 -19.67
C GLY A 148 13.82 -15.73 -18.30
N ALA A 149 13.31 -16.69 -17.52
CA ALA A 149 13.87 -17.07 -16.23
C ALA A 149 14.24 -18.56 -16.20
N GLU A 150 15.54 -18.89 -16.08
CA GLU A 150 15.95 -20.26 -15.78
C GLU A 150 15.50 -20.65 -14.36
N SER A 151 14.82 -21.78 -14.23
CA SER A 151 14.73 -22.50 -12.95
C SER A 151 15.66 -23.70 -12.98
N ARG A 152 16.57 -23.79 -11.99
CA ARG A 152 17.44 -24.96 -11.79
C ARG A 152 17.25 -25.51 -10.40
N TRP A 153 16.40 -26.52 -10.29
CA TRP A 153 16.27 -27.34 -9.09
C TRP A 153 17.58 -28.10 -8.80
N LYS A 154 17.96 -28.16 -7.52
CA LYS A 154 18.69 -29.29 -6.97
C LYS A 154 18.19 -29.62 -5.55
N ASN A 155 17.54 -30.77 -5.45
CA ASN A 155 17.71 -31.86 -4.48
C ASN A 155 18.65 -31.58 -3.27
N ASN A 156 18.42 -32.11 -2.07
CA ASN A 156 17.80 -33.42 -1.81
C ASN A 156 17.35 -33.63 -0.34
N LYS A 157 16.49 -34.64 -0.14
CA LYS A 157 16.23 -35.43 1.10
C LYS A 157 16.15 -34.74 2.48
N MET A 158 15.02 -34.98 3.16
CA MET A 158 14.99 -35.33 4.60
C MET A 158 15.02 -36.86 4.75
N GLU A 159 15.47 -37.35 5.91
CA GLU A 159 15.35 -38.76 6.32
C GLU A 159 15.27 -38.84 7.87
N GLU A 160 14.70 -39.94 8.37
CA GLU A 160 14.06 -40.20 9.68
C GLU A 160 14.90 -40.04 10.97
N GLY A 161 14.24 -39.99 12.15
CA GLY A 161 14.87 -40.31 13.45
C GLY A 161 14.16 -39.82 14.73
N ASP A 162 13.39 -40.69 15.41
CA ASP A 162 12.74 -40.39 16.71
C ASP A 162 13.64 -40.60 17.95
N SER A 163 13.34 -39.86 19.04
CA SER A 163 12.99 -40.36 20.40
C SER A 163 13.60 -39.65 21.64
N LEU A 164 12.71 -39.21 22.56
CA LEU A 164 12.67 -39.38 24.04
C LEU A 164 14.01 -39.36 24.84
N ASN A 165 14.21 -38.61 25.94
CA ASN A 165 13.33 -38.38 27.10
C ASN A 165 13.89 -37.36 28.17
N ASP A 166 13.01 -36.90 29.07
CA ASP A 166 13.18 -36.48 30.49
C ASP A 166 13.99 -35.25 31.00
N SER A 167 13.36 -34.55 31.98
CA SER A 167 13.91 -33.72 33.09
C SER A 167 14.77 -32.46 32.77
N ASP A 168 14.52 -31.26 33.30
CA ASP A 168 13.69 -30.83 34.46
C ASP A 168 13.21 -29.35 34.35
N SER A 169 11.95 -29.10 34.74
CA SER A 169 11.45 -27.93 35.53
C SER A 169 11.62 -26.47 35.00
N VAL A 170 10.62 -25.56 34.96
CA VAL A 170 9.15 -25.58 35.17
C VAL A 170 8.50 -24.51 34.26
N GLU A 171 7.22 -24.66 33.89
CA GLU A 171 6.37 -23.63 33.25
C GLU A 171 6.19 -22.33 34.07
N TYR A 172 5.85 -21.15 33.53
CA TYR A 172 4.83 -20.71 32.53
C TYR A 172 3.41 -20.50 33.11
N GLU A 173 2.59 -19.73 32.38
CA GLU A 173 1.24 -19.21 32.75
C GLU A 173 1.23 -18.14 33.87
N GLY A 174 0.23 -17.26 33.96
CA GLY A 174 -0.92 -17.00 33.08
C GLY A 174 -1.97 -16.11 33.78
N GLU A 175 -2.71 -15.32 32.99
CA GLU A 175 -3.95 -14.57 33.30
C GLU A 175 -4.17 -13.93 34.70
N TRP A 176 -4.57 -12.64 34.71
CA TRP A 176 -5.36 -12.07 35.82
C TRP A 176 -6.53 -11.25 35.26
N MET A 177 -7.76 -11.71 35.51
CA MET A 177 -8.97 -10.90 35.32
C MET A 177 -9.19 -9.96 36.51
N ASN A 178 -9.98 -8.91 36.29
CA ASN A 178 -10.49 -8.06 37.38
C ASN A 178 -11.39 -8.84 38.32
N ASP A 179 -11.30 -8.56 39.62
CA ASP A 179 -12.37 -8.90 40.58
C ASP A 179 -12.80 -7.67 41.40
N LYS A 180 -14.02 -7.69 41.91
CA LYS A 180 -14.67 -6.56 42.59
C LYS A 180 -14.50 -6.66 44.10
N ILE A 181 -14.09 -5.57 44.73
CA ILE A 181 -14.13 -5.47 46.20
C ILE A 181 -15.57 -5.14 46.63
N ALA A 182 -16.16 -6.05 47.40
CA ALA A 182 -17.36 -5.87 48.20
C ALA A 182 -17.12 -6.38 49.63
N GLU A 183 -17.97 -5.99 50.57
CA GLU A 183 -17.74 -6.14 52.02
C GLU A 183 -17.79 -7.61 52.53
N PRO A 184 -16.97 -7.98 53.52
CA PRO A 184 -17.14 -9.21 54.29
C PRO A 184 -17.97 -8.96 55.58
N VAL A 185 -19.01 -9.75 55.84
CA VAL A 185 -19.83 -9.65 57.06
C VAL A 185 -19.98 -11.00 57.78
N SER A 186 -19.22 -11.15 58.88
CA SER A 186 -19.42 -11.99 60.09
C SER A 186 -19.88 -13.47 60.02
N SER A 187 -19.51 -14.23 61.06
CA SER A 187 -20.47 -15.00 61.87
C SER A 187 -19.82 -15.56 63.15
N ASN A 188 -20.65 -15.88 64.15
CA ASN A 188 -20.35 -16.56 65.43
C ASN A 188 -19.51 -15.76 66.45
N GLY A 189 -20.04 -15.29 67.60
CA GLY A 189 -21.43 -15.16 68.03
C GLY A 189 -21.74 -15.78 69.41
N SER A 190 -21.99 -14.93 70.42
CA SER A 190 -22.70 -15.27 71.66
C SER A 190 -23.15 -14.00 72.40
N ASP A 191 -24.46 -13.81 72.51
CA ASP A 191 -25.19 -12.76 73.27
C ASP A 191 -25.58 -13.33 74.67
N PRO A 192 -26.26 -12.62 75.61
CA PRO A 192 -26.72 -11.21 75.59
C PRO A 192 -26.54 -10.44 76.93
N ASP A 193 -27.17 -9.26 76.97
CA ASP A 193 -27.80 -8.57 78.11
C ASP A 193 -27.01 -7.63 79.06
N GLU A 194 -27.47 -6.36 78.99
CA GLU A 194 -27.96 -5.50 80.07
C GLU A 194 -27.17 -4.26 80.60
N TYR A 195 -28.02 -3.26 80.92
CA TYR A 195 -27.83 -1.98 81.63
C TYR A 195 -27.01 -0.81 81.06
N LEU A 196 -27.73 0.32 81.01
CA LEU A 196 -27.16 1.67 81.03
C LEU A 196 -26.42 1.93 82.35
N ASP A 197 -25.39 2.77 82.33
CA ASP A 197 -25.59 4.13 82.88
C ASP A 197 -24.59 5.16 82.29
N ALA A 198 -24.84 6.44 82.56
CA ALA A 198 -24.15 7.57 81.96
C ALA A 198 -22.84 7.95 82.66
N TRP A 199 -21.84 8.37 81.86
CA TRP A 199 -20.94 9.48 82.22
C TRP A 199 -20.71 10.39 81.01
N LYS A 200 -21.38 11.55 80.99
CA LYS A 200 -20.93 12.68 80.18
C LYS A 200 -19.69 13.28 80.84
N ILE A 201 -18.52 13.14 80.22
CA ILE A 201 -17.34 13.91 80.60
C ILE A 201 -17.25 15.11 79.66
N ASP A 202 -17.52 16.29 80.21
CA ASP A 202 -17.37 17.57 79.52
C ASP A 202 -15.89 17.87 79.31
N LYS A 203 -15.43 17.70 78.06
CA LYS A 203 -14.06 18.00 77.65
C LYS A 203 -14.03 19.36 76.95
N LYS A 204 -13.92 20.43 77.74
CA LYS A 204 -13.55 21.74 77.22
C LYS A 204 -12.27 21.63 76.39
N THR A 205 -12.29 22.20 75.20
CA THR A 205 -11.08 22.73 74.60
C THR A 205 -10.65 23.96 75.39
N GLU A 206 -9.44 23.94 75.92
CA GLU A 206 -8.88 25.07 76.66
C GLU A 206 -7.73 25.68 75.85
N GLN A 207 -7.65 27.01 75.82
CA GLN A 207 -6.49 27.70 75.25
C GLN A 207 -5.39 27.78 76.31
N ALA A 208 -4.22 27.22 76.02
CA ALA A 208 -3.06 27.29 76.90
C ALA A 208 -1.83 27.83 76.17
N THR A 209 -0.98 28.51 76.94
CA THR A 209 0.41 28.79 76.57
C THR A 209 1.30 27.85 77.36
N ILE A 210 2.06 27.00 76.68
CA ILE A 210 3.03 26.08 77.29
C ILE A 210 4.43 26.45 76.82
N ASP A 211 5.22 27.01 77.72
CA ASP A 211 6.67 27.20 77.57
C ASP A 211 7.38 25.93 78.06
N TYR A 212 8.06 25.23 77.15
CA TYR A 212 8.74 23.97 77.45
C TYR A 212 10.18 24.21 77.94
N PRO A 213 10.74 23.38 78.85
CA PRO A 213 12.09 23.56 79.40
C PRO A 213 13.24 23.53 78.38
N ASN A 214 12.99 23.09 77.14
CA ASN A 214 13.96 23.07 76.05
C ASN A 214 13.93 24.34 75.17
N GLY A 215 13.10 25.33 75.49
CA GLY A 215 12.94 26.57 74.71
C GLY A 215 11.88 26.53 73.62
N ASN A 216 11.19 25.40 73.42
CA ASN A 216 9.98 25.37 72.60
C ASN A 216 8.83 26.10 73.31
N LYS A 217 7.90 26.67 72.56
CA LYS A 217 6.68 27.31 73.06
C LYS A 217 5.48 26.91 72.22
N TYR A 218 4.37 26.55 72.85
CA TYR A 218 3.07 26.40 72.18
C TYR A 218 2.06 27.41 72.72
N VAL A 219 1.19 27.91 71.84
CA VAL A 219 0.04 28.75 72.17
C VAL A 219 -1.15 28.27 71.34
N GLY A 220 -2.17 27.67 71.97
CA GLY A 220 -3.30 27.12 71.24
C GLY A 220 -4.23 26.22 72.05
N GLU A 221 -5.08 25.50 71.34
CA GLU A 221 -6.13 24.62 71.85
C GLU A 221 -5.56 23.25 72.30
N TYR A 222 -5.91 22.85 73.52
CA TYR A 222 -5.62 21.53 74.07
C TYR A 222 -6.89 20.72 74.32
N LYS A 223 -6.74 19.40 74.18
CA LYS A 223 -7.70 18.40 74.63
C LYS A 223 -6.96 17.17 75.17
N ASP A 224 -7.40 16.64 76.31
CA ASP A 224 -6.83 15.43 76.94
C ASP A 224 -5.30 15.48 77.22
N GLY A 225 -4.73 16.68 77.37
CA GLY A 225 -3.29 16.90 77.57
C GLY A 225 -2.46 16.93 76.27
N TYR A 226 -3.10 16.76 75.12
CA TYR A 226 -2.49 16.85 73.80
C TYR A 226 -2.89 18.15 73.09
N MET A 227 -2.03 18.64 72.20
CA MET A 227 -2.38 19.71 71.26
C MET A 227 -3.43 19.14 70.29
N ASP A 228 -4.61 19.74 70.26
CA ASP A 228 -5.77 19.25 69.51
C ASP A 228 -6.74 20.42 69.28
N GLY A 229 -6.94 20.79 68.02
CA GLY A 229 -7.49 22.09 67.62
C GLY A 229 -6.43 23.04 67.03
N LYS A 230 -6.69 24.34 66.99
CA LYS A 230 -5.78 25.34 66.40
C LYS A 230 -4.71 25.81 67.38
N GLY A 231 -3.47 25.95 66.90
CA GLY A 231 -2.40 26.56 67.68
C GLY A 231 -1.11 26.86 66.92
N THR A 232 -0.22 27.58 67.59
CA THR A 232 1.12 27.95 67.11
C THR A 232 2.18 27.31 67.99
N PHE A 233 3.08 26.52 67.40
CA PHE A 233 4.26 25.95 68.05
C PHE A 233 5.52 26.62 67.50
N THR A 234 6.19 27.41 68.32
CA THR A 234 7.53 27.94 68.06
C THR A 234 8.56 26.97 68.64
N TYR A 235 9.49 26.51 67.83
CA TYR A 235 10.59 25.65 68.26
C TYR A 235 11.78 26.49 68.75
N ALA A 236 12.60 25.93 69.63
CA ALA A 236 13.79 26.60 70.18
C ALA A 236 14.82 27.03 69.12
N ASN A 237 14.76 26.44 67.92
CA ASN A 237 15.58 26.77 66.76
C ASN A 237 14.88 27.71 65.77
N GLY A 238 13.99 28.60 66.22
CA GLY A 238 13.36 29.63 65.37
C GLY A 238 12.30 29.15 64.37
N ASN A 239 12.26 27.86 64.03
CA ASN A 239 11.15 27.25 63.28
C ASN A 239 9.80 27.54 63.99
N ALA A 240 8.72 27.71 63.24
CA ALA A 240 7.38 27.89 63.79
C ALA A 240 6.29 27.26 62.90
N TYR A 241 5.39 26.48 63.50
CA TYR A 241 4.15 26.04 62.86
C TYR A 241 2.96 26.82 63.44
N ALA A 242 2.04 27.27 62.59
CA ALA A 242 0.75 27.80 62.98
C ALA A 242 -0.35 27.11 62.16
N GLY A 243 -1.22 26.33 62.81
CA GLY A 243 -2.20 25.50 62.10
C GLY A 243 -2.99 24.58 63.01
N GLY A 244 -3.59 23.55 62.40
CA GLY A 244 -4.32 22.52 63.12
C GLY A 244 -3.41 21.47 63.76
N TYR A 245 -3.85 20.98 64.90
CA TYR A 245 -3.29 19.83 65.62
C TYR A 245 -4.37 18.80 65.88
N LYS A 246 -3.95 17.55 65.99
CA LYS A 246 -4.75 16.43 66.46
C LYS A 246 -3.84 15.41 67.14
N ASP A 247 -4.23 14.91 68.31
CA ASP A 247 -3.49 13.92 69.09
C ASP A 247 -1.99 14.29 69.28
N GLY A 248 -1.70 15.59 69.40
CA GLY A 248 -0.34 16.14 69.57
C GLY A 248 0.48 16.29 68.27
N LYS A 249 -0.09 16.01 67.09
CA LYS A 249 0.59 16.11 65.78
C LYS A 249 -0.03 17.17 64.87
N ARG A 250 0.75 17.73 63.93
CA ARG A 250 0.26 18.63 62.86
C ARG A 250 -0.84 17.91 62.06
N HIS A 251 -2.00 18.55 61.86
CA HIS A 251 -3.16 17.94 61.20
C HIS A 251 -4.11 19.00 60.61
N GLY A 252 -4.58 18.80 59.38
CA GLY A 252 -5.32 19.80 58.62
C GLY A 252 -4.44 20.95 58.09
N LYS A 253 -5.08 22.05 57.68
CA LYS A 253 -4.39 23.22 57.10
C LYS A 253 -3.48 23.91 58.13
N GLY A 254 -2.27 24.27 57.71
CA GLY A 254 -1.34 25.06 58.51
C GLY A 254 -0.13 25.60 57.74
N THR A 255 0.50 26.61 58.33
CA THR A 255 1.73 27.24 57.84
C THR A 255 2.91 26.77 58.69
N PHE A 256 3.99 26.30 58.06
CA PHE A 256 5.27 26.06 58.72
C PHE A 256 6.31 27.01 58.14
N ASN A 257 6.87 27.87 59.00
CA ASN A 257 7.99 28.75 58.71
C ASN A 257 9.26 28.10 59.28
N TYR A 258 10.29 27.97 58.48
CA TYR A 258 11.59 27.42 58.87
C TYR A 258 12.60 28.55 59.10
N GLU A 259 13.57 28.36 60.00
CA GLU A 259 14.60 29.35 60.35
C GLU A 259 15.46 29.77 59.14
N ASN A 260 15.64 28.87 58.16
CA ASN A 260 16.34 29.14 56.90
C ASN A 260 15.52 29.99 55.90
N GLY A 261 14.32 30.45 56.27
CA GLY A 261 13.42 31.23 55.41
C GLY A 261 12.47 30.40 54.56
N GLU A 262 12.49 29.07 54.65
CA GLU A 262 11.54 28.21 53.93
C GLU A 262 10.14 28.35 54.51
N THR A 263 9.13 28.23 53.66
CA THR A 263 7.74 28.32 54.07
C THR A 263 6.90 27.27 53.36
N TYR A 264 6.18 26.46 54.13
CA TYR A 264 5.10 25.62 53.64
C TYR A 264 3.76 26.18 54.10
N VAL A 265 2.80 26.28 53.18
CA VAL A 265 1.40 26.61 53.47
C VAL A 265 0.54 25.56 52.79
N GLY A 266 -0.13 24.70 53.57
CA GLY A 266 -0.87 23.56 53.04
C GLY A 266 -1.41 22.62 54.09
N GLU A 267 -1.75 21.41 53.67
CA GLU A 267 -2.40 20.40 54.49
C GLU A 267 -1.42 19.39 55.11
N TYR A 268 -1.74 18.99 56.33
CA TYR A 268 -0.99 18.03 57.13
C TYR A 268 -1.86 16.89 57.60
N LYS A 269 -1.26 15.72 57.79
CA LYS A 269 -1.92 14.54 58.36
C LYS A 269 -0.91 13.77 59.18
N ASN A 270 -1.28 13.43 60.40
CA ASN A 270 -0.46 12.64 61.33
C ASN A 270 0.98 13.16 61.54
N GLY A 271 1.23 14.46 61.30
CA GLY A 271 2.53 15.11 61.40
C GLY A 271 3.17 15.50 60.06
N GLU A 272 2.83 14.85 58.95
CA GLU A 272 3.49 14.96 57.63
C GLU A 272 2.64 15.79 56.65
N ARG A 273 3.23 16.34 55.58
CA ARG A 273 2.48 17.02 54.50
C ARG A 273 1.72 15.98 53.67
N ASP A 274 0.41 16.11 53.62
CA ASP A 274 -0.53 15.23 52.89
C ASP A 274 -1.79 16.06 52.57
N GLY A 275 -2.17 16.11 51.29
CA GLY A 275 -3.13 17.08 50.73
C GLY A 275 -2.45 18.21 49.95
N HIS A 276 -3.18 19.28 49.60
CA HIS A 276 -2.61 20.35 48.78
C HIS A 276 -1.72 21.31 49.59
N GLY A 277 -0.66 21.83 48.97
CA GLY A 277 0.19 22.85 49.59
C GLY A 277 1.22 23.52 48.69
N THR A 278 1.59 24.74 49.07
CA THR A 278 2.70 25.51 48.49
C THR A 278 3.93 25.39 49.38
N PHE A 279 5.08 25.07 48.80
CA PHE A 279 6.39 25.16 49.46
C PHE A 279 7.27 26.17 48.71
N ASN A 280 7.76 27.19 49.41
CA ASN A 280 8.79 28.11 48.90
C ASN A 280 10.13 27.72 49.54
N TYR A 281 11.11 27.38 48.71
CA TYR A 281 12.41 26.87 49.12
C TYR A 281 13.44 28.00 49.34
N SER A 282 14.42 27.77 50.21
CA SER A 282 15.49 28.75 50.54
C SER A 282 16.43 29.00 49.35
N SER A 283 16.46 28.07 48.40
CA SER A 283 17.09 28.24 47.09
C SER A 283 16.46 29.35 46.25
N GLY A 284 15.18 29.63 46.45
CA GLY A 284 14.32 30.44 45.57
C GLY A 284 13.45 29.61 44.62
N ASP A 285 13.49 28.28 44.69
CA ASP A 285 12.53 27.41 43.98
C ASP A 285 11.15 27.46 44.66
N LYS A 286 10.09 27.08 43.93
CA LYS A 286 8.72 27.00 44.46
C LYS A 286 7.98 25.78 43.93
N TYR A 287 7.25 25.09 44.79
CA TYR A 287 6.26 24.08 44.39
C TYR A 287 4.86 24.47 44.86
N MET A 288 3.85 24.19 44.03
CA MET A 288 2.43 24.40 44.31
C MET A 288 1.66 23.19 43.77
N GLY A 289 1.15 22.31 44.63
CA GLY A 289 0.51 21.07 44.19
C GLY A 289 0.11 20.14 45.34
N GLU A 290 -0.13 18.88 45.02
CA GLU A 290 -0.43 17.81 45.97
C GLU A 290 0.83 17.33 46.71
N TRP A 291 0.63 16.90 47.95
CA TRP A 291 1.63 16.29 48.81
C TRP A 291 1.08 15.00 49.38
N LYS A 292 1.98 14.05 49.65
CA LYS A 292 1.67 12.79 50.32
C LYS A 292 2.91 12.28 51.02
N ASP A 293 2.78 11.87 52.28
CA ASP A 293 3.86 11.27 53.09
C ASP A 293 5.15 12.13 53.04
N ASP A 294 4.98 13.47 53.17
CA ASP A 294 6.00 14.52 53.06
C ASP A 294 6.69 14.71 51.67
N LYS A 295 6.26 14.00 50.62
CA LYS A 295 6.74 14.14 49.22
C LYS A 295 5.77 14.90 48.33
N ARG A 296 6.24 15.46 47.21
CA ARG A 296 5.36 15.93 46.13
C ARG A 296 4.68 14.74 45.43
N HIS A 297 3.39 14.86 45.21
CA HIS A 297 2.53 13.83 44.62
C HIS A 297 1.49 14.50 43.69
N GLY A 298 0.65 13.72 43.01
CA GLY A 298 -0.47 14.20 42.19
C GLY A 298 -0.11 15.36 41.27
N LYS A 299 -1.00 16.33 41.09
CA LYS A 299 -0.74 17.48 40.21
C LYS A 299 0.02 18.59 40.93
N GLY A 300 0.99 19.18 40.24
CA GLY A 300 1.67 20.36 40.75
C GLY A 300 2.53 21.12 39.76
N THR A 301 2.56 22.43 39.97
CA THR A 301 3.47 23.38 39.30
C THR A 301 4.76 23.51 40.13
N PHE A 302 5.90 23.28 39.50
CA PHE A 302 7.22 23.61 40.04
C PHE A 302 7.83 24.76 39.24
N ILE A 303 8.36 25.77 39.93
CA ILE A 303 9.09 26.90 39.33
C ILE A 303 10.49 26.88 39.93
N SER A 304 11.51 26.77 39.09
CA SER A 304 12.90 26.86 39.52
C SER A 304 13.28 28.31 39.82
N LYS A 305 14.29 28.52 40.68
CA LYS A 305 14.95 29.81 40.88
C LYS A 305 15.43 30.43 39.56
N GLY A 306 15.74 29.59 38.57
CA GLY A 306 16.21 29.99 37.25
C GLY A 306 15.12 30.49 36.30
N GLY A 307 13.83 30.32 36.64
CA GLY A 307 12.69 30.69 35.79
C GLY A 307 11.95 29.51 35.16
N ASP A 308 12.59 28.33 35.08
CA ASP A 308 12.00 27.14 34.47
C ASP A 308 10.72 26.71 35.20
N ARG A 309 9.61 26.58 34.46
CA ARG A 309 8.30 26.21 34.98
C ARG A 309 7.87 24.86 34.43
N TYR A 310 7.73 23.87 35.30
CA TYR A 310 7.11 22.57 35.00
C TYR A 310 5.69 22.50 35.58
N GLU A 311 4.74 21.97 34.83
CA GLU A 311 3.37 21.69 35.28
C GLU A 311 2.94 20.29 34.80
N GLY A 312 2.55 19.42 35.73
CA GLY A 312 2.17 18.03 35.41
C GLY A 312 2.01 17.15 36.65
N GLU A 313 2.00 15.83 36.43
CA GLU A 313 1.85 14.82 37.48
C GLU A 313 3.17 14.50 38.19
N TRP A 314 3.07 14.17 39.48
CA TRP A 314 4.16 13.83 40.38
C TRP A 314 3.86 12.54 41.13
N ILE A 315 4.85 11.64 41.21
CA ILE A 315 4.82 10.49 42.12
C ILE A 315 6.16 10.47 42.84
N ASP A 316 6.12 10.53 44.18
CA ASP A 316 7.26 10.47 45.07
C ASP A 316 8.42 11.39 44.65
N ASP A 317 8.12 12.70 44.56
CA ASP A 317 9.04 13.77 44.12
C ASP A 317 9.57 13.65 42.66
N LYS A 318 9.00 12.76 41.85
CA LYS A 318 9.34 12.61 40.43
C LYS A 318 8.20 13.04 39.51
N ARG A 319 8.53 13.85 38.50
CA ARG A 319 7.67 14.15 37.35
C ARG A 319 7.36 12.87 36.58
N THR A 320 6.11 12.70 36.20
CA THR A 320 5.58 11.53 35.48
C THR A 320 4.44 11.93 34.55
N SER A 321 4.03 11.06 33.64
CA SER A 321 2.87 11.24 32.74
C SER A 321 3.01 12.52 31.89
N GLN A 322 1.92 13.01 31.30
CA GLN A 322 1.94 14.23 30.49
C GLN A 322 2.28 15.47 31.34
N GLY A 323 3.22 16.30 30.87
CA GLY A 323 3.64 17.51 31.56
C GLY A 323 4.23 18.57 30.63
N ILE A 324 3.95 19.83 30.94
CA ILE A 324 4.46 21.02 30.27
C ILE A 324 5.74 21.47 30.98
N LEU A 325 6.80 21.75 30.23
CA LEU A 325 7.99 22.44 30.72
C LEU A 325 8.24 23.67 29.85
N ILE A 326 8.33 24.83 30.46
CA ILE A 326 8.81 26.07 29.86
C ILE A 326 10.17 26.37 30.49
N LEU A 327 11.22 26.47 29.68
CA LEU A 327 12.56 26.84 30.13
C LEU A 327 12.74 28.37 30.11
N ASP A 328 13.63 28.91 30.95
CA ASP A 328 13.92 30.35 31.01
C ASP A 328 14.44 30.93 29.68
N ASN A 329 15.07 30.10 28.83
CA ASN A 329 15.49 30.50 27.49
C ASN A 329 14.33 30.72 26.49
N GLY A 330 13.09 30.37 26.87
CA GLY A 330 11.89 30.44 26.02
C GLY A 330 11.52 29.15 25.29
N ASP A 331 12.31 28.08 25.40
CA ASP A 331 11.94 26.76 24.87
C ASP A 331 10.74 26.19 25.64
N LYS A 332 9.88 25.44 24.95
CA LYS A 332 8.68 24.83 25.52
C LYS A 332 8.52 23.38 25.07
N TYR A 333 8.57 22.46 26.03
CA TYR A 333 8.25 21.04 25.87
C TYR A 333 6.83 20.74 26.38
N VAL A 334 6.07 19.93 25.66
CA VAL A 334 4.75 19.41 26.06
C VAL A 334 4.70 17.93 25.68
N GLY A 335 4.75 17.02 26.65
CA GLY A 335 4.76 15.59 26.38
C GLY A 335 4.99 14.70 27.61
N ASP A 336 5.37 13.44 27.35
CA ASP A 336 5.48 12.39 28.38
C ASP A 336 6.71 12.50 29.28
N TRP A 337 6.49 12.32 30.58
CA TRP A 337 7.52 12.23 31.60
C TRP A 337 7.54 10.84 32.24
N GLU A 338 8.73 10.33 32.50
CA GLU A 338 8.93 9.16 33.34
C GLU A 338 10.10 9.38 34.29
N ASN A 339 9.90 9.19 35.59
CA ASN A 339 10.97 9.24 36.59
C ASN A 339 11.88 10.49 36.48
N ASN A 340 11.28 11.69 36.32
CA ASN A 340 11.95 12.98 36.05
C ASN A 340 12.61 13.18 34.66
N ARG A 341 12.44 12.27 33.71
CA ARG A 341 12.99 12.34 32.34
C ARG A 341 11.89 12.66 31.32
N MET A 342 12.23 13.45 30.30
CA MET A 342 11.42 13.63 29.09
C MET A 342 11.55 12.40 28.20
N THR A 343 10.42 11.78 27.84
CA THR A 343 10.34 10.51 27.10
C THR A 343 9.09 10.53 26.18
N GLY A 344 8.69 9.38 25.66
CA GLY A 344 7.41 9.19 24.96
C GLY A 344 7.19 10.17 23.81
N HIS A 345 5.96 10.66 23.62
CA HIS A 345 5.64 11.61 22.56
C HIS A 345 5.57 13.04 23.09
N ALA A 346 6.13 14.01 22.35
CA ALA A 346 6.12 15.40 22.74
C ALA A 346 6.23 16.40 21.58
N ILE A 347 5.70 17.59 21.82
CA ILE A 347 5.95 18.79 21.02
C ILE A 347 6.99 19.65 21.75
N TYR A 348 8.09 19.97 21.08
CA TYR A 348 9.14 20.89 21.55
C TYR A 348 9.18 22.10 20.62
N THR A 349 8.70 23.26 21.10
CA THR A 349 8.89 24.55 20.43
C THR A 349 10.19 25.18 20.95
N PHE A 350 11.12 25.44 20.04
CA PHE A 350 12.38 26.12 20.35
C PHE A 350 12.18 27.64 20.38
N ALA A 351 12.98 28.35 21.18
CA ALA A 351 12.91 29.81 21.34
C ALA A 351 13.20 30.60 20.05
N ASN A 352 13.78 29.98 19.02
CA ASN A 352 13.96 30.56 17.69
C ASN A 352 12.71 30.42 16.78
N GLY A 353 11.67 29.71 17.22
CA GLY A 353 10.45 29.43 16.47
C GLY A 353 10.45 28.11 15.68
N ASP A 354 11.55 27.33 15.70
CA ASP A 354 11.51 25.96 15.20
C ASP A 354 10.60 25.11 16.10
N THR A 355 9.95 24.08 15.55
CA THR A 355 9.09 23.16 16.32
C THR A 355 9.33 21.71 15.91
N TYR A 356 9.66 20.88 16.88
CA TYR A 356 9.71 19.43 16.76
C TYR A 356 8.41 18.82 17.32
N ASP A 357 7.87 17.83 16.61
CA ASP A 357 6.68 17.05 17.00
C ASP A 357 7.00 15.56 16.77
N GLY A 358 7.13 14.78 17.84
CA GLY A 358 7.58 13.39 17.74
C GLY A 358 8.08 12.78 19.05
N MET A 359 8.84 11.69 18.92
CA MET A 359 9.29 10.88 20.06
C MET A 359 10.55 11.44 20.76
N PHE A 360 10.63 11.25 22.07
CA PHE A 360 11.77 11.59 22.91
C PHE A 360 12.26 10.38 23.71
N LEU A 361 13.57 10.35 23.99
CA LEU A 361 14.19 9.43 24.93
C LEU A 361 15.30 10.15 25.70
N ASP A 362 15.24 10.09 27.04
CA ASP A 362 16.16 10.80 27.95
C ASP A 362 16.39 12.28 27.58
N GLY A 363 15.33 12.97 27.13
CA GLY A 363 15.37 14.39 26.74
C GLY A 363 16.02 14.71 25.39
N LYS A 364 16.28 13.72 24.55
CA LYS A 364 16.69 13.90 23.15
C LYS A 364 15.59 13.44 22.20
N THR A 365 15.51 14.03 21.00
CA THR A 365 14.65 13.52 19.94
C THR A 365 15.10 12.12 19.50
N HIS A 366 14.13 11.24 19.30
CA HIS A 366 14.32 9.81 19.03
C HIS A 366 13.16 9.29 18.16
N GLY A 367 13.18 8.00 17.79
CA GLY A 367 12.08 7.35 17.08
C GLY A 367 11.69 8.07 15.79
N LYS A 368 10.40 8.41 15.62
CA LYS A 368 9.88 9.18 14.50
C LYS A 368 9.46 10.58 14.95
N GLY A 369 9.69 11.58 14.10
CA GLY A 369 9.27 12.95 14.37
C GLY A 369 9.46 13.92 13.21
N VAL A 370 8.70 15.03 13.27
CA VAL A 370 8.68 16.13 12.31
C VAL A 370 9.36 17.33 12.93
N LEU A 371 10.37 17.88 12.25
CA LEU A 371 10.97 19.18 12.59
C LEU A 371 10.54 20.20 11.54
N GLN A 372 9.69 21.15 11.94
CA GLN A 372 9.37 22.35 11.18
C GLN A 372 10.36 23.44 11.58
N TYR A 373 11.15 23.94 10.62
CA TYR A 373 12.03 25.08 10.85
C TYR A 373 11.27 26.40 10.66
N SER A 374 11.64 27.39 11.45
CA SER A 374 11.18 28.79 11.43
C SER A 374 11.43 29.51 10.10
N ASN A 375 12.42 29.05 9.31
CA ASN A 375 12.69 29.56 7.96
C ASN A 375 11.76 28.97 6.87
N GLY A 376 10.86 28.04 7.23
CA GLY A 376 9.94 27.35 6.32
C GLY A 376 10.44 26.01 5.77
N ASP A 377 11.70 25.62 5.99
CA ASP A 377 12.17 24.26 5.72
C ASP A 377 11.48 23.26 6.67
N ARG A 378 11.34 21.99 6.26
CA ARG A 378 10.70 20.96 7.09
C ARG A 378 11.31 19.58 6.84
N TYR A 379 11.66 18.88 7.90
CA TYR A 379 12.06 17.47 7.89
C TYR A 379 10.98 16.60 8.57
N ALA A 380 10.69 15.43 8.01
CA ALA A 380 9.87 14.40 8.66
C ALA A 380 10.52 13.03 8.44
N GLY A 381 10.87 12.33 9.53
CA GLY A 381 11.63 11.09 9.43
C GLY A 381 12.04 10.52 10.78
N GLU A 382 13.09 9.71 10.76
CA GLU A 382 13.62 9.02 11.92
C GLU A 382 14.75 9.81 12.63
N TRP A 383 14.81 9.65 13.95
CA TRP A 383 15.69 10.39 14.84
C TRP A 383 16.39 9.46 15.82
N GLU A 384 17.67 9.70 16.06
CA GLU A 384 18.43 9.03 17.10
C GLU A 384 19.35 10.02 17.81
N ASN A 385 19.27 10.06 19.15
CA ASN A 385 20.14 10.88 20.00
C ASN A 385 20.20 12.38 19.61
N GLY A 386 19.13 12.94 19.05
CA GLY A 386 19.10 14.34 18.57
C GLY A 386 19.47 14.54 17.10
N MET A 387 19.77 13.47 16.34
CA MET A 387 20.20 13.55 14.93
C MET A 387 19.23 12.83 13.98
N LYS A 388 19.08 13.36 12.77
CA LYS A 388 18.37 12.70 11.65
C LYS A 388 19.08 11.38 11.31
N THR A 389 18.32 10.30 11.26
CA THR A 389 18.78 8.94 10.93
C THR A 389 17.71 8.22 10.10
N GLY A 390 17.93 6.95 9.75
CA GLY A 390 16.92 6.10 9.11
C GLY A 390 16.37 6.71 7.83
N HIS A 391 15.06 6.58 7.57
CA HIS A 391 14.42 7.24 6.44
C HIS A 391 13.82 8.60 6.82
N GLY A 392 13.93 9.58 5.91
CA GLY A 392 13.33 10.90 6.08
C GLY A 392 13.04 11.65 4.78
N VAL A 393 12.10 12.59 4.86
CA VAL A 393 11.69 13.51 3.80
C VAL A 393 12.00 14.94 4.23
N GLU A 394 12.70 15.70 3.40
CA GLU A 394 13.10 17.07 3.68
C GLU A 394 12.67 18.01 2.54
N THR A 395 11.72 18.88 2.85
CA THR A 395 11.21 19.94 1.97
C THR A 395 11.86 21.26 2.32
N PHE A 396 12.43 21.93 1.31
CA PHE A 396 13.11 23.21 1.47
C PHE A 396 12.25 24.36 0.94
N ILE A 397 12.31 25.55 1.55
CA ILE A 397 11.54 26.74 1.14
C ILE A 397 11.86 27.21 -0.30
N ASN A 398 13.03 26.83 -0.83
CA ASN A 398 13.40 27.06 -2.24
C ASN A 398 12.71 26.11 -3.23
N GLY A 399 11.82 25.22 -2.77
CA GLY A 399 11.06 24.26 -3.57
C GLY A 399 11.79 22.95 -3.87
N ASN A 400 13.01 22.75 -3.37
CA ASN A 400 13.68 21.44 -3.47
C ASN A 400 13.02 20.44 -2.50
N ASN A 401 13.02 19.16 -2.86
CA ASN A 401 12.55 18.07 -2.01
C ASN A 401 13.55 16.89 -2.04
N TYR A 402 13.98 16.44 -0.86
CA TYR A 402 14.68 15.18 -0.68
C TYR A 402 13.78 14.14 -0.02
N SER A 403 13.94 12.88 -0.39
CA SER A 403 13.36 11.72 0.28
C SER A 403 14.34 10.56 0.19
N GLY A 404 14.80 10.02 1.33
CA GLY A 404 15.84 8.99 1.35
C GLY A 404 16.40 8.70 2.74
N GLU A 405 17.57 8.08 2.77
CA GLU A 405 18.28 7.69 3.99
C GLU A 405 19.12 8.82 4.59
N TYR A 406 19.10 8.92 5.92
CA TYR A 406 19.95 9.80 6.72
C TYR A 406 20.80 8.99 7.68
N LYS A 407 22.00 9.50 7.96
CA LYS A 407 22.88 9.02 9.04
C LYS A 407 23.70 10.18 9.60
N ASP A 408 23.82 10.22 10.93
CA ASP A 408 24.60 11.25 11.65
C ASP A 408 24.23 12.69 11.22
N GLY A 409 22.94 12.92 10.93
CA GLY A 409 22.39 14.20 10.45
C GLY A 409 22.53 14.50 8.95
N LYS A 410 23.13 13.60 8.16
CA LYS A 410 23.47 13.80 6.72
C LYS A 410 22.82 12.77 5.82
N ARG A 411 22.69 13.07 4.52
CA ARG A 411 22.18 12.11 3.53
C ARG A 411 23.22 11.05 3.19
N GLU A 412 22.81 9.80 3.31
CA GLU A 412 23.58 8.56 3.07
C GLU A 412 22.66 7.57 2.31
N GLY A 413 23.05 6.31 2.10
CA GLY A 413 22.16 5.27 1.58
C GLY A 413 21.56 5.58 0.20
N GLN A 414 20.28 5.25 -0.02
CA GLN A 414 19.51 5.63 -1.22
C GLN A 414 18.66 6.87 -0.99
N GLY A 415 18.47 7.70 -2.03
CA GLY A 415 17.55 8.83 -1.96
C GLY A 415 17.28 9.55 -3.27
N ARG A 416 16.08 10.14 -3.34
CA ARG A 416 15.59 11.02 -4.40
C ARG A 416 15.76 12.48 -4.00
N LEU A 417 16.26 13.31 -4.91
CA LEU A 417 16.32 14.76 -4.80
C LEU A 417 15.70 15.38 -6.05
N THR A 418 14.55 16.02 -5.91
CA THR A 418 13.95 16.87 -6.95
C THR A 418 14.31 18.32 -6.67
N TYR A 419 14.83 19.03 -7.68
CA TYR A 419 15.14 20.45 -7.60
C TYR A 419 14.00 21.29 -8.19
N SER A 420 13.74 22.48 -7.63
CA SER A 420 12.66 23.37 -8.09
C SER A 420 12.82 23.89 -9.54
N PHE A 421 14.00 23.75 -10.13
CA PHE A 421 14.29 24.08 -11.53
C PHE A 421 14.09 22.91 -12.51
N GLY A 422 13.61 21.74 -12.05
CA GLY A 422 13.28 20.59 -12.90
C GLY A 422 14.37 19.53 -13.07
N ASP A 423 15.56 19.73 -12.49
CA ASP A 423 16.55 18.67 -12.34
C ASP A 423 16.09 17.64 -11.30
N GLU A 424 16.41 16.36 -11.48
CA GLU A 424 16.11 15.30 -10.52
C GLU A 424 17.26 14.28 -10.44
N TYR A 425 17.57 13.82 -9.23
CA TYR A 425 18.44 12.66 -8.98
C TYR A 425 17.69 11.58 -8.20
N VAL A 426 17.88 10.32 -8.57
CA VAL A 426 17.47 9.13 -7.79
C VAL A 426 18.64 8.17 -7.73
N GLY A 427 19.19 7.90 -6.54
CA GLY A 427 20.31 6.97 -6.40
C GLY A 427 21.03 7.10 -5.08
N ALA A 428 22.26 6.59 -5.03
CA ALA A 428 23.01 6.49 -3.79
C ALA A 428 23.70 7.80 -3.35
N TRP A 429 23.75 7.99 -2.03
CA TRP A 429 24.30 9.14 -1.34
C TRP A 429 25.36 8.71 -0.33
N LYS A 430 26.37 9.57 -0.16
CA LYS A 430 27.35 9.47 0.92
C LYS A 430 27.75 10.84 1.40
N HIS A 431 27.45 11.14 2.66
CA HIS A 431 27.77 12.41 3.33
C HIS A 431 27.40 13.60 2.45
N ASP A 432 26.11 13.67 2.05
CA ASP A 432 25.53 14.71 1.20
C ASP A 432 26.02 14.77 -0.27
N LYS A 433 26.80 13.78 -0.73
CA LYS A 433 27.24 13.67 -2.13
C LYS A 433 26.64 12.47 -2.83
N ARG A 434 26.15 12.68 -4.06
CA ARG A 434 25.76 11.61 -5.00
C ARG A 434 26.96 10.72 -5.31
N THR A 435 26.82 9.40 -5.18
CA THR A 435 27.90 8.42 -5.41
C THR A 435 27.33 7.03 -5.71
N GLY A 436 28.05 6.17 -6.42
CA GLY A 436 27.51 4.86 -6.83
C GLY A 436 26.45 4.99 -7.91
N GLN A 437 25.60 3.97 -8.11
CA GLN A 437 24.59 3.99 -9.16
C GLN A 437 23.51 5.03 -8.88
N GLY A 438 23.07 5.73 -9.93
CA GLY A 438 21.88 6.58 -9.89
C GLY A 438 21.43 7.07 -11.26
N ILE A 439 20.23 7.61 -11.29
CA ILE A 439 19.61 8.27 -12.42
C ILE A 439 19.66 9.78 -12.18
N TYR A 440 20.09 10.55 -13.17
CA TYR A 440 19.95 12.01 -13.18
C TYR A 440 19.16 12.44 -14.41
N MET A 441 18.04 13.12 -14.19
CA MET A 441 17.27 13.78 -15.22
C MET A 441 17.61 15.27 -15.18
N PHE A 442 18.04 15.81 -16.32
CA PHE A 442 18.38 17.21 -16.47
C PHE A 442 17.16 17.98 -16.98
N ALA A 443 16.96 19.22 -16.53
CA ALA A 443 15.84 20.09 -16.94
C ALA A 443 15.81 20.41 -18.46
N ASN A 444 16.88 20.07 -19.20
CA ASN A 444 16.96 20.17 -20.67
C ASN A 444 16.50 18.90 -21.41
N GLY A 445 15.96 17.91 -20.70
CA GLY A 445 15.46 16.64 -21.25
C GLY A 445 16.52 15.55 -21.45
N ASN A 446 17.79 15.78 -21.10
CA ASN A 446 18.79 14.70 -21.06
C ASN A 446 18.54 13.78 -19.86
N LYS A 447 18.89 12.50 -19.98
CA LYS A 447 18.93 11.54 -18.87
C LYS A 447 20.31 10.87 -18.80
N TYR A 448 20.88 10.74 -17.61
CA TYR A 448 21.96 9.79 -17.32
C TYR A 448 21.47 8.70 -16.37
N ASP A 449 21.93 7.47 -16.58
CA ASP A 449 21.61 6.29 -15.78
C ASP A 449 22.90 5.47 -15.61
N GLY A 450 23.58 5.61 -14.47
CA GLY A 450 24.94 5.11 -14.33
C GLY A 450 25.61 5.48 -13.01
N MET A 451 26.92 5.28 -12.98
CA MET A 451 27.73 5.47 -11.78
C MET A 451 28.14 6.94 -11.55
N PHE A 452 28.19 7.32 -10.27
CA PHE A 452 28.58 8.64 -9.79
C PHE A 452 29.78 8.55 -8.85
N LEU A 453 30.64 9.57 -8.88
CA LEU A 453 31.69 9.76 -7.88
C LEU A 453 31.78 11.24 -7.48
N ASN A 454 31.65 11.52 -6.18
CA ASN A 454 31.67 12.89 -5.63
C ASN A 454 30.73 13.88 -6.36
N GLY A 455 29.59 13.41 -6.86
CA GLY A 455 28.63 14.24 -7.61
C GLY A 455 28.85 14.36 -9.12
N GLN A 456 29.90 13.77 -9.70
CA GLN A 456 30.15 13.74 -11.16
C GLN A 456 29.78 12.39 -11.79
N LEU A 457 29.46 12.38 -13.08
CA LEU A 457 29.25 11.14 -13.88
C LEU A 457 30.59 10.42 -14.06
N HIS A 458 30.67 9.14 -13.70
CA HIS A 458 31.93 8.40 -13.63
C HIS A 458 31.73 6.89 -13.75
N GLY A 459 32.54 6.21 -14.57
CA GLY A 459 32.40 4.77 -14.83
C GLY A 459 31.29 4.47 -15.82
N HIS A 460 30.78 3.24 -15.83
CA HIS A 460 29.74 2.86 -16.79
C HIS A 460 28.40 3.57 -16.53
N GLY A 461 27.76 3.99 -17.61
CA GLY A 461 26.39 4.49 -17.62
C GLY A 461 25.81 4.62 -19.02
N THR A 462 24.50 4.84 -19.07
CA THR A 462 23.74 5.22 -20.26
C THR A 462 23.48 6.72 -20.21
N TYR A 463 23.85 7.45 -21.27
CA TYR A 463 23.48 8.85 -21.47
C TYR A 463 22.51 8.96 -22.66
N THR A 464 21.27 9.32 -22.37
CA THR A 464 20.25 9.63 -23.37
C THR A 464 20.20 11.14 -23.57
N TYR A 465 20.43 11.58 -24.81
CA TYR A 465 20.38 12.98 -25.20
C TYR A 465 18.96 13.36 -25.65
N SER A 466 18.54 14.60 -25.42
CA SER A 466 17.20 15.10 -25.82
C SER A 466 16.98 15.19 -27.34
N ASN A 467 18.00 14.92 -28.15
CA ASN A 467 17.89 14.75 -29.61
C ASN A 467 17.60 13.31 -30.06
N GLY A 468 17.51 12.34 -29.13
CA GLY A 468 17.28 10.92 -29.40
C GLY A 468 18.54 10.05 -29.52
N ASP A 469 19.75 10.61 -29.44
CA ASP A 469 20.98 9.82 -29.40
C ASP A 469 21.15 9.13 -28.03
N ILE A 470 21.78 7.94 -28.02
CA ILE A 470 22.06 7.18 -26.79
C ILE A 470 23.50 6.69 -26.78
N TYR A 471 24.27 7.06 -25.76
CA TYR A 471 25.58 6.47 -25.45
C TYR A 471 25.45 5.48 -24.29
N VAL A 472 26.14 4.34 -24.36
CA VAL A 472 26.25 3.34 -23.29
C VAL A 472 27.73 2.96 -23.17
N GLY A 473 28.42 3.43 -22.13
CA GLY A 473 29.88 3.27 -22.04
C GLY A 473 30.50 3.90 -20.80
N GLU A 474 31.82 4.03 -20.79
CA GLU A 474 32.58 4.60 -19.68
C GLU A 474 32.60 6.15 -19.72
N HIS A 475 32.34 6.77 -18.57
CA HIS A 475 32.52 8.21 -18.37
C HIS A 475 33.71 8.49 -17.44
N GLU A 476 34.54 9.48 -17.78
CA GLU A 476 35.57 10.01 -16.90
C GLU A 476 35.43 11.53 -16.81
N THR A 477 35.24 12.07 -15.59
CA THR A 477 34.95 13.50 -15.35
C THR A 477 33.82 14.05 -16.22
N GLY A 478 32.76 13.25 -16.44
CA GLY A 478 31.63 13.59 -17.31
C GLY A 478 31.81 13.34 -18.82
N ASN A 479 33.02 13.05 -19.31
CA ASN A 479 33.28 12.84 -20.74
C ASN A 479 33.22 11.36 -21.14
N MET A 480 32.71 11.06 -22.34
CA MET A 480 32.81 9.72 -22.95
C MET A 480 34.28 9.31 -23.13
N ASN A 481 34.68 8.18 -22.56
CA ASN A 481 36.02 7.62 -22.61
C ASN A 481 35.96 6.08 -22.68
N GLY A 482 37.11 5.39 -22.62
CA GLY A 482 37.15 3.93 -22.50
C GLY A 482 36.44 3.20 -23.65
N LYS A 483 35.61 2.20 -23.34
CA LYS A 483 34.77 1.49 -24.32
C LYS A 483 33.31 1.89 -24.20
N GLY A 484 32.64 1.99 -25.34
CA GLY A 484 31.23 2.37 -25.39
C GLY A 484 30.55 2.14 -26.73
N VAL A 485 29.23 1.98 -26.65
CA VAL A 485 28.29 1.91 -27.76
C VAL A 485 27.63 3.27 -27.91
N TYR A 486 27.52 3.77 -29.15
CA TYR A 486 26.71 4.95 -29.48
C TYR A 486 25.68 4.57 -30.53
N PHE A 487 24.42 4.78 -30.19
CA PHE A 487 23.27 4.68 -31.08
C PHE A 487 22.93 6.09 -31.55
N PHE A 488 23.03 6.32 -32.84
CA PHE A 488 22.66 7.58 -33.47
C PHE A 488 21.17 7.56 -33.81
N ASN A 489 20.48 8.69 -33.67
CA ASN A 489 19.09 8.85 -34.13
C ASN A 489 18.95 8.69 -35.69
N SER A 490 20.06 8.57 -36.43
CA SER A 490 20.07 8.14 -37.84
C SER A 490 19.80 6.65 -38.05
N GLY A 491 19.84 5.83 -36.98
CA GLY A 491 19.81 4.36 -37.05
C GLY A 491 21.18 3.71 -37.24
N ASP A 492 22.27 4.48 -37.26
CA ASP A 492 23.63 3.93 -37.22
C ASP A 492 24.03 3.53 -35.78
N LYS A 493 24.91 2.54 -35.65
CA LYS A 493 25.49 2.10 -34.37
C LYS A 493 27.01 1.99 -34.49
N TYR A 494 27.73 2.64 -33.58
CA TYR A 494 29.16 2.38 -33.35
C TYR A 494 29.37 1.68 -32.01
N GLU A 495 30.32 0.75 -31.95
CA GLU A 495 30.71 -0.02 -30.77
C GLU A 495 32.23 -0.17 -30.77
N GLY A 496 32.93 0.50 -29.86
CA GLY A 496 34.39 0.56 -29.88
C GLY A 496 35.01 1.48 -28.84
N GLU A 497 36.22 1.95 -29.12
CA GLU A 497 37.02 2.77 -28.21
C GLU A 497 36.74 4.26 -28.39
N TRP A 498 36.54 4.94 -27.26
CA TRP A 498 36.25 6.37 -27.17
C TRP A 498 37.37 7.08 -26.42
N GLN A 499 37.86 8.19 -26.96
CA GLN A 499 38.78 9.06 -26.24
C GLN A 499 38.32 10.51 -26.36
N LYS A 500 37.97 11.12 -25.22
CA LYS A 500 37.46 12.52 -25.14
C LYS A 500 36.33 12.79 -26.14
N GLY A 501 35.37 11.86 -26.23
CA GLY A 501 34.23 11.96 -27.15
C GLY A 501 34.50 11.70 -28.64
N LYS A 502 35.64 11.09 -29.00
CA LYS A 502 35.93 10.65 -30.39
C LYS A 502 36.01 9.13 -30.52
N MET A 503 35.43 8.59 -31.59
CA MET A 503 35.61 7.21 -32.06
C MET A 503 37.06 6.97 -32.52
N THR A 504 37.70 5.93 -31.99
CA THR A 504 39.11 5.58 -32.29
C THR A 504 39.33 4.06 -32.16
N GLY A 505 40.58 3.61 -32.26
CA GLY A 505 40.97 2.23 -31.94
C GLY A 505 40.32 1.17 -32.84
N GLN A 506 40.07 -0.01 -32.27
CA GLN A 506 39.27 -1.05 -32.92
C GLN A 506 37.78 -0.80 -32.64
N GLY A 507 36.92 -0.97 -33.65
CA GLY A 507 35.48 -0.85 -33.47
C GLY A 507 34.65 -1.50 -34.55
N ILE A 508 33.40 -1.79 -34.19
CA ILE A 508 32.35 -2.26 -35.09
C ILE A 508 31.50 -1.05 -35.46
N TYR A 509 31.35 -0.78 -36.75
CA TYR A 509 30.39 0.20 -37.26
C TYR A 509 29.32 -0.53 -38.06
N THR A 510 28.09 -0.50 -37.53
CA THR A 510 26.89 -1.02 -38.19
C THR A 510 26.11 0.15 -38.74
N PHE A 511 25.96 0.18 -40.06
CA PHE A 511 25.22 1.24 -40.76
C PHE A 511 23.72 0.93 -40.74
N ALA A 512 22.87 1.96 -40.73
CA ALA A 512 21.40 1.84 -40.76
C ALA A 512 20.85 1.00 -41.94
N LYS A 513 21.68 0.73 -42.96
CA LYS A 513 21.38 -0.10 -44.15
C LYS A 513 21.89 -1.55 -44.05
N GLY A 514 22.23 -2.03 -42.85
CA GLY A 514 22.59 -3.42 -42.56
C GLY A 514 24.03 -3.85 -42.89
N ASN A 515 24.86 -2.97 -43.46
CA ASN A 515 26.28 -3.22 -43.63
C ASN A 515 26.99 -3.18 -42.26
N ARG A 516 27.95 -4.08 -42.02
CA ARG A 516 28.81 -4.09 -40.83
C ARG A 516 30.29 -4.06 -41.22
N TYR A 517 30.99 -3.04 -40.74
CA TYR A 517 32.46 -2.99 -40.73
C TYR A 517 32.98 -3.43 -39.36
N ASP A 518 34.03 -4.25 -39.37
CA ASP A 518 34.76 -4.70 -38.18
C ASP A 518 36.25 -4.47 -38.46
N GLY A 519 36.88 -3.55 -37.74
CA GLY A 519 38.23 -3.10 -38.06
C GLY A 519 38.67 -1.89 -37.26
N ARG A 520 39.81 -1.30 -37.67
CA ARG A 520 40.34 -0.11 -37.02
C ARG A 520 39.72 1.16 -37.60
N LEU A 521 39.37 2.10 -36.71
CA LEU A 521 38.97 3.45 -37.07
C LEU A 521 39.98 4.48 -36.56
N LEU A 522 40.26 5.48 -37.39
CA LEU A 522 41.05 6.66 -37.02
C LEU A 522 40.26 7.92 -37.37
N ASP A 523 39.92 8.73 -36.36
CA ASP A 523 39.01 9.90 -36.49
C ASP A 523 37.75 9.59 -37.34
N GLY A 524 37.17 8.40 -37.14
CA GLY A 524 35.96 7.94 -37.84
C GLY A 524 36.15 7.33 -39.24
N LYS A 525 37.38 7.09 -39.71
CA LYS A 525 37.65 6.45 -41.03
C LYS A 525 38.22 5.04 -40.90
N LYS A 526 37.83 4.14 -41.82
CA LYS A 526 38.38 2.78 -41.98
C LYS A 526 39.85 2.81 -42.42
N ASP A 527 40.73 2.18 -41.68
CA ASP A 527 42.18 2.17 -41.96
C ASP A 527 42.85 0.85 -41.55
N GLY A 528 43.75 0.32 -42.38
CA GLY A 528 44.47 -0.93 -42.12
C GLY A 528 43.63 -2.19 -42.40
N MET A 529 43.91 -3.27 -41.67
CA MET A 529 43.16 -4.53 -41.83
C MET A 529 41.72 -4.38 -41.33
N GLY A 530 40.77 -4.95 -42.06
CA GLY A 530 39.38 -5.02 -41.62
C GLY A 530 38.54 -6.02 -42.40
N THR A 531 37.40 -6.36 -41.81
CA THR A 531 36.35 -7.18 -42.43
C THR A 531 35.17 -6.28 -42.73
N LEU A 532 34.66 -6.35 -43.96
CA LEU A 532 33.38 -5.72 -44.30
C LEU A 532 32.41 -6.82 -44.72
N LYS A 533 31.37 -7.00 -43.90
CA LYS A 533 30.23 -7.84 -44.21
C LYS A 533 29.11 -6.96 -44.75
N TYR A 534 28.68 -7.26 -45.97
CA TYR A 534 27.58 -6.59 -46.63
C TYR A 534 26.25 -7.25 -46.24
N SER A 535 25.13 -6.54 -46.39
CA SER A 535 23.79 -7.02 -45.99
C SER A 535 23.24 -8.15 -46.87
N ASP A 536 23.82 -8.37 -48.04
CA ASP A 536 23.59 -9.53 -48.93
C ASP A 536 24.41 -10.78 -48.52
N GLY A 537 25.27 -10.66 -47.51
CA GLY A 537 26.13 -11.72 -47.01
C GLY A 537 27.50 -11.82 -47.68
N GLU A 538 27.86 -10.95 -48.62
CA GLU A 538 29.23 -10.89 -49.15
C GLU A 538 30.21 -10.50 -48.02
N ILE A 539 31.37 -11.17 -47.98
CA ILE A 539 32.44 -10.92 -47.00
C ILE A 539 33.74 -10.65 -47.74
N TYR A 540 34.33 -9.48 -47.48
CA TYR A 540 35.73 -9.20 -47.80
C TYR A 540 36.56 -9.14 -46.51
N GLU A 541 37.67 -9.87 -46.50
CA GLU A 541 38.71 -9.85 -45.47
C GLU A 541 40.03 -9.41 -46.13
N GLY A 542 40.59 -8.27 -45.72
CA GLY A 542 41.83 -7.77 -46.32
C GLY A 542 42.22 -6.35 -45.93
N GLU A 543 43.11 -5.77 -46.74
CA GLU A 543 43.71 -4.45 -46.52
C GLU A 543 42.78 -3.31 -46.99
N TYR A 544 42.48 -2.37 -46.09
CA TYR A 544 41.84 -1.10 -46.39
C TYR A 544 42.82 0.06 -46.32
N LYS A 545 42.78 0.91 -47.34
CA LYS A 545 43.49 2.20 -47.35
C LYS A 545 42.56 3.31 -47.85
N ASP A 546 42.49 4.41 -47.10
CA ASP A 546 41.58 5.53 -47.37
C ASP A 546 40.12 5.08 -47.63
N GLY A 547 39.71 3.97 -47.00
CA GLY A 547 38.38 3.35 -47.15
C GLY A 547 38.18 2.39 -48.34
N LYS A 548 39.21 2.04 -49.11
CA LYS A 548 39.12 1.15 -50.30
C LYS A 548 39.90 -0.17 -50.16
N ARG A 549 39.47 -1.20 -50.90
CA ARG A 549 40.13 -2.52 -51.01
C ARG A 549 41.30 -2.47 -51.99
N ASP A 550 42.52 -2.64 -51.50
CA ASP A 550 43.75 -2.62 -52.30
C ASP A 550 44.86 -3.43 -51.61
N GLY A 551 45.32 -4.52 -52.23
CA GLY A 551 46.30 -5.44 -51.63
C GLY A 551 45.92 -6.91 -51.87
N LYS A 552 46.23 -7.77 -50.89
CA LYS A 552 45.70 -9.15 -50.89
C LYS A 552 44.40 -9.22 -50.12
N GLY A 553 43.50 -10.10 -50.57
CA GLY A 553 42.18 -10.22 -49.97
C GLY A 553 41.54 -11.56 -50.23
N VAL A 554 40.85 -12.06 -49.20
CA VAL A 554 39.89 -13.15 -49.34
C VAL A 554 38.54 -12.53 -49.66
N PHE A 555 37.87 -13.07 -50.66
CA PHE A 555 36.46 -12.77 -50.89
C PHE A 555 35.66 -14.06 -50.82
N THR A 556 34.78 -14.10 -49.83
CA THR A 556 33.92 -15.23 -49.54
C THR A 556 32.50 -14.82 -49.92
N TYR A 557 31.97 -15.48 -50.95
CA TYR A 557 30.57 -15.32 -51.35
C TYR A 557 29.65 -16.04 -50.34
N PRO A 558 28.36 -15.63 -50.21
CA PRO A 558 27.40 -16.26 -49.29
C PRO A 558 27.28 -17.78 -49.42
N ASN A 559 27.54 -18.31 -50.61
CA ASN A 559 27.42 -19.74 -50.95
C ASN A 559 28.70 -20.56 -50.68
N GLY A 560 29.68 -20.02 -49.94
CA GLY A 560 30.93 -20.71 -49.60
C GLY A 560 31.98 -20.77 -50.72
N LYS A 561 31.67 -20.25 -51.92
CA LYS A 561 32.65 -20.07 -53.01
C LYS A 561 33.73 -19.09 -52.53
N LYS A 562 34.99 -19.54 -52.52
CA LYS A 562 36.12 -18.75 -52.03
C LYS A 562 37.08 -18.41 -53.17
N TYR A 563 37.27 -17.12 -53.43
CA TYR A 563 38.40 -16.66 -54.25
C TYR A 563 39.59 -16.32 -53.35
N VAL A 564 40.75 -16.89 -53.67
CA VAL A 564 42.04 -16.56 -53.07
C VAL A 564 42.98 -16.12 -54.19
N GLY A 565 43.36 -14.85 -54.18
CA GLY A 565 44.17 -14.21 -55.23
C GLY A 565 44.32 -12.71 -55.02
N ASP A 566 44.74 -12.00 -56.07
CA ASP A 566 45.15 -10.60 -55.98
C ASP A 566 43.98 -9.61 -56.25
N TRP A 567 43.97 -8.49 -55.52
CA TRP A 567 42.96 -7.44 -55.61
C TRP A 567 43.55 -6.08 -55.93
N LYS A 568 42.98 -5.37 -56.91
CA LYS A 568 43.36 -3.97 -57.19
C LYS A 568 42.16 -3.12 -57.57
N ASN A 569 41.93 -2.03 -56.81
CA ASN A 569 40.78 -1.14 -56.98
C ASN A 569 39.47 -1.93 -57.19
N ASP A 570 39.13 -2.77 -56.20
CA ASP A 570 37.89 -3.56 -56.15
C ASP A 570 37.75 -4.69 -57.20
N ARG A 571 38.82 -5.13 -57.87
CA ARG A 571 38.78 -6.18 -58.92
C ARG A 571 39.67 -7.39 -58.64
N MET A 572 39.15 -8.60 -58.93
CA MET A 572 39.87 -9.88 -59.01
C MET A 572 40.57 -10.04 -60.36
N THR A 573 41.83 -10.50 -60.38
CA THR A 573 42.56 -10.79 -61.63
C THR A 573 43.81 -11.66 -61.39
N GLY A 574 44.30 -12.34 -62.42
CA GLY A 574 45.56 -13.09 -62.39
C GLY A 574 45.40 -14.57 -62.04
N GLN A 575 46.46 -15.15 -61.48
CA GLN A 575 46.43 -16.52 -60.96
C GLN A 575 45.54 -16.60 -59.71
N GLY A 576 44.87 -17.73 -59.51
CA GLY A 576 44.02 -17.94 -58.36
C GLY A 576 43.52 -19.38 -58.31
N ILE A 577 43.18 -19.83 -57.11
CA ILE A 577 42.50 -21.11 -56.91
C ILE A 577 41.05 -20.79 -56.61
N LEU A 578 40.14 -21.22 -57.49
CA LEU A 578 38.72 -21.21 -57.16
C LEU A 578 38.38 -22.49 -56.40
N VAL A 579 38.34 -22.37 -55.06
CA VAL A 579 37.75 -23.40 -54.23
C VAL A 579 36.24 -23.22 -54.31
N LEU A 580 35.58 -24.15 -55.00
CA LEU A 580 34.12 -24.27 -54.95
C LEU A 580 33.71 -24.80 -53.57
N SER A 581 32.46 -24.52 -53.17
CA SER A 581 31.98 -24.78 -51.81
C SER A 581 31.90 -26.26 -51.41
N ASN A 582 32.07 -27.17 -52.37
CA ASN A 582 32.15 -28.62 -52.19
C ASN A 582 33.60 -29.15 -52.09
N SER A 583 34.61 -28.27 -51.99
CA SER A 583 36.05 -28.58 -52.03
C SER A 583 36.58 -29.11 -53.38
N ASP A 584 35.79 -29.06 -54.45
CA ASP A 584 36.30 -29.31 -55.80
C ASP A 584 37.35 -28.26 -56.18
N LYS A 585 38.41 -28.73 -56.83
CA LYS A 585 39.54 -27.90 -57.23
C LYS A 585 39.46 -27.61 -58.71
N GLN A 586 38.98 -26.41 -59.05
CA GLN A 586 39.15 -25.84 -60.38
C GLN A 586 40.54 -25.18 -60.44
N ASP A 587 41.55 -25.98 -60.76
CA ASP A 587 42.92 -25.53 -61.00
C ASP A 587 43.09 -25.09 -62.47
N GLY A 588 43.68 -23.92 -62.71
CA GLY A 588 43.86 -23.35 -64.04
C GLY A 588 43.73 -21.83 -64.11
N THR A 589 43.64 -21.31 -65.34
CA THR A 589 43.67 -19.86 -65.62
C THR A 589 42.32 -19.19 -65.44
N PHE A 590 42.27 -18.10 -64.66
CA PHE A 590 41.05 -17.31 -64.45
C PHE A 590 41.07 -15.98 -65.21
N LEU A 591 40.05 -15.76 -66.04
CA LEU A 591 39.76 -14.47 -66.66
C LEU A 591 38.34 -14.03 -66.26
N ASN A 592 38.22 -12.85 -65.64
CA ASN A 592 36.95 -12.34 -65.09
C ASN A 592 36.19 -13.35 -64.19
N GLY A 593 36.92 -14.25 -63.50
CA GLY A 593 36.36 -15.18 -62.53
C GLY A 593 35.80 -16.50 -63.09
N LYS A 594 36.22 -16.96 -64.28
CA LYS A 594 35.87 -18.28 -64.84
C LYS A 594 37.09 -19.07 -65.32
N LEU A 595 37.00 -20.40 -65.21
CA LEU A 595 37.90 -21.39 -65.81
C LEU A 595 37.57 -21.58 -67.31
N ASN A 596 38.57 -21.71 -68.18
CA ASN A 596 38.36 -21.86 -69.62
C ASN A 596 39.54 -22.58 -70.31
N GLY A 597 39.26 -23.58 -71.16
CA GLY A 597 40.28 -24.42 -71.80
C GLY A 597 40.39 -25.82 -71.16
N PRO A 598 41.48 -26.58 -71.43
CA PRO A 598 41.69 -27.88 -70.79
C PRO A 598 41.86 -27.71 -69.28
N GLY A 599 41.29 -28.64 -68.52
CA GLY A 599 41.34 -28.65 -67.06
C GLY A 599 41.07 -30.04 -66.51
N ILE A 600 41.36 -30.24 -65.21
CA ILE A 600 41.12 -31.50 -64.51
C ILE A 600 40.27 -31.18 -63.27
N SER A 601 39.02 -31.63 -63.24
CA SER A 601 38.27 -31.72 -61.98
C SER A 601 38.68 -33.01 -61.27
N THR A 602 39.66 -32.91 -60.38
CA THR A 602 39.90 -33.96 -59.38
C THR A 602 38.89 -33.76 -58.25
N TYR A 603 37.83 -34.57 -58.26
CA TYR A 603 36.85 -34.62 -57.19
C TYR A 603 37.49 -35.23 -55.93
N SER A 604 37.09 -34.76 -54.75
CA SER A 604 37.67 -35.21 -53.47
C SER A 604 37.28 -36.65 -53.08
N THR A 605 36.38 -37.26 -53.85
CA THR A 605 35.72 -38.57 -53.70
C THR A 605 36.49 -39.75 -54.31
N GLY A 606 37.61 -39.49 -54.99
CA GLY A 606 38.34 -40.49 -55.78
C GLY A 606 37.68 -40.82 -57.13
N GLU A 607 36.55 -40.18 -57.44
CA GLU A 607 35.95 -40.21 -58.78
C GLU A 607 36.84 -39.44 -59.76
N LYS A 608 36.95 -39.94 -60.99
CA LYS A 608 37.71 -39.28 -62.06
C LYS A 608 36.82 -39.04 -63.27
N TYR A 609 36.64 -37.77 -63.61
CA TYR A 609 36.30 -37.37 -64.97
C TYR A 609 37.58 -37.05 -65.75
N ASP A 610 37.59 -37.40 -67.04
CA ASP A 610 38.67 -37.09 -67.99
C ASP A 610 38.00 -36.61 -69.29
N GLY A 611 38.26 -35.37 -69.71
CA GLY A 611 37.54 -34.76 -70.83
C GLY A 611 37.64 -33.23 -70.91
N HIS A 612 36.81 -32.63 -71.77
CA HIS A 612 36.92 -31.23 -72.18
C HIS A 612 36.03 -30.28 -71.39
N TYR A 613 36.52 -29.05 -71.15
CA TYR A 613 35.75 -27.96 -70.53
C TYR A 613 35.55 -26.77 -71.47
N GLU A 614 34.30 -26.36 -71.68
CA GLU A 614 33.94 -25.08 -72.29
C GLU A 614 33.21 -24.20 -71.27
N ASN A 615 33.65 -22.95 -71.09
CA ASN A 615 33.10 -22.01 -70.10
C ASN A 615 32.98 -22.57 -68.65
N GLY A 616 33.75 -23.62 -68.33
CA GLY A 616 33.76 -24.30 -67.03
C GLY A 616 32.88 -25.56 -66.93
N LYS A 617 32.45 -26.17 -68.05
CA LYS A 617 31.56 -27.35 -68.08
C LYS A 617 32.09 -28.53 -68.89
N ARG A 618 31.97 -29.76 -68.38
CA ARG A 618 32.32 -31.02 -69.10
C ARG A 618 31.43 -31.21 -70.33
N HIS A 619 31.97 -31.63 -71.48
CA HIS A 619 31.18 -31.74 -72.71
C HIS A 619 31.72 -32.79 -73.71
N GLY A 620 30.82 -33.51 -74.39
CA GLY A 620 31.15 -34.54 -75.38
C GLY A 620 31.20 -35.96 -74.78
N PRO A 621 31.60 -36.98 -75.55
CA PRO A 621 31.69 -38.35 -75.05
C PRO A 621 32.67 -38.44 -73.86
N GLY A 622 32.34 -39.26 -72.87
CA GLY A 622 33.15 -39.42 -71.67
C GLY A 622 32.80 -40.68 -70.89
N ALA A 623 33.78 -41.22 -70.17
CA ALA A 623 33.59 -42.31 -69.23
C ALA A 623 33.71 -41.77 -67.80
N PHE A 624 32.82 -42.17 -66.90
CA PHE A 624 32.89 -41.83 -65.49
C PHE A 624 32.92 -43.11 -64.67
N ILE A 625 34.10 -43.42 -64.13
CA ILE A 625 34.29 -44.57 -63.25
C ILE A 625 34.04 -44.10 -61.82
N TYR A 626 32.98 -44.61 -61.21
CA TYR A 626 32.68 -44.38 -59.81
C TYR A 626 33.63 -45.21 -58.93
N SER A 627 34.11 -44.63 -57.83
CA SER A 627 35.09 -45.25 -56.93
C SER A 627 34.55 -46.45 -56.14
N ASN A 628 33.26 -46.76 -56.28
CA ASN A 628 32.52 -47.84 -55.62
C ASN A 628 32.32 -49.11 -56.48
N GLY A 629 32.76 -49.09 -57.76
CA GLY A 629 32.56 -50.20 -58.70
C GLY A 629 31.25 -50.16 -59.48
N GLU A 630 30.44 -49.11 -59.33
CA GLU A 630 29.32 -48.83 -60.25
C GLU A 630 29.86 -48.31 -61.59
N SER A 631 29.17 -48.69 -62.68
CA SER A 631 29.52 -48.29 -64.04
C SER A 631 28.34 -47.61 -64.71
N TYR A 632 28.59 -46.45 -65.31
CA TYR A 632 27.72 -45.90 -66.35
C TYR A 632 28.48 -45.77 -67.67
N ASP A 633 27.80 -46.08 -68.76
CA ASP A 633 28.27 -45.96 -70.15
C ASP A 633 27.17 -45.25 -70.96
N GLY A 634 27.54 -44.23 -71.75
CA GLY A 634 26.60 -43.35 -72.47
C GLY A 634 27.09 -41.89 -72.66
N ASP A 635 26.27 -41.06 -73.29
CA ASP A 635 26.63 -39.72 -73.78
C ASP A 635 26.66 -38.64 -72.67
N TRP A 636 27.56 -37.65 -72.77
CA TRP A 636 27.59 -36.49 -71.86
C TRP A 636 27.38 -35.15 -72.57
N ILE A 637 26.43 -34.35 -72.05
CA ILE A 637 26.17 -32.99 -72.50
C ILE A 637 26.18 -32.06 -71.28
N LEU A 638 27.09 -31.08 -71.26
CA LEU A 638 27.15 -30.01 -70.25
C LEU A 638 27.09 -30.52 -68.80
N ASP A 639 28.03 -31.40 -68.48
CA ASP A 639 28.27 -32.10 -67.21
C ASP A 639 27.45 -33.36 -66.93
N LYS A 640 26.61 -33.85 -67.84
CA LYS A 640 25.62 -34.88 -67.45
C LYS A 640 25.40 -36.00 -68.46
N LYS A 641 25.18 -37.23 -67.97
CA LYS A 641 24.72 -38.39 -68.78
C LYS A 641 23.38 -38.10 -69.46
N SER A 642 23.17 -38.61 -70.67
CA SER A 642 21.92 -38.41 -71.42
C SER A 642 21.67 -39.52 -72.44
N GLY A 643 20.41 -39.70 -72.87
CA GLY A 643 19.99 -40.74 -73.83
C GLY A 643 19.44 -41.99 -73.15
N THR A 644 19.49 -43.15 -73.80
CA THR A 644 19.20 -44.42 -73.13
C THR A 644 20.47 -44.99 -72.49
N GLY A 645 20.35 -45.61 -71.33
CA GLY A 645 21.51 -46.07 -70.57
C GLY A 645 21.20 -47.26 -69.68
N THR A 646 22.25 -47.96 -69.23
CA THR A 646 22.14 -49.06 -68.26
C THR A 646 23.01 -48.73 -67.05
N TYR A 647 22.43 -48.86 -65.85
CA TYR A 647 23.14 -48.75 -64.58
C TYR A 647 23.02 -50.07 -63.84
N THR A 648 24.16 -50.68 -63.54
CA THR A 648 24.24 -51.97 -62.84
C THR A 648 24.78 -51.73 -61.45
N TYR A 649 23.97 -52.02 -60.43
CA TYR A 649 24.38 -51.92 -59.03
C TYR A 649 25.14 -53.20 -58.62
N PRO A 650 26.25 -53.11 -57.85
CA PRO A 650 27.04 -54.27 -57.42
C PRO A 650 26.28 -55.35 -56.62
N ASN A 651 25.10 -55.03 -56.09
CA ASN A 651 24.25 -55.92 -55.29
C ASN A 651 23.24 -56.74 -56.11
N GLY A 652 23.18 -56.57 -57.43
CA GLY A 652 22.20 -57.25 -58.30
C GLY A 652 20.84 -56.55 -58.43
N ASN A 653 20.61 -55.41 -57.77
CA ASN A 653 19.49 -54.54 -58.12
C ASN A 653 19.67 -54.04 -59.55
N LYS A 654 18.57 -53.86 -60.27
CA LYS A 654 18.58 -53.45 -61.68
C LYS A 654 17.53 -52.39 -61.96
N TYR A 655 17.96 -51.32 -62.61
CA TYR A 655 17.08 -50.37 -63.29
C TYR A 655 17.16 -50.57 -64.81
N VAL A 656 16.04 -50.33 -65.50
CA VAL A 656 15.95 -50.18 -66.95
C VAL A 656 14.95 -49.06 -67.24
N GLY A 657 15.36 -48.09 -68.06
CA GLY A 657 14.57 -46.91 -68.44
C GLY A 657 15.46 -45.83 -69.04
N ASP A 658 14.93 -44.61 -69.20
CA ASP A 658 15.63 -43.52 -69.87
C ASP A 658 16.64 -42.83 -68.93
N TYR A 659 17.67 -42.22 -69.52
CA TYR A 659 18.61 -41.35 -68.82
C TYR A 659 18.54 -39.92 -69.34
N LYS A 660 18.36 -38.99 -68.41
CA LYS A 660 18.43 -37.56 -68.69
C LYS A 660 19.18 -36.89 -67.57
N ASP A 661 20.10 -36.00 -67.92
CA ASP A 661 20.76 -35.13 -66.96
C ASP A 661 21.36 -35.88 -65.73
N ASP A 662 22.11 -36.96 -65.99
CA ASP A 662 22.73 -37.94 -65.07
C ASP A 662 21.84 -39.08 -64.54
N ARG A 663 20.54 -39.05 -64.80
CA ARG A 663 19.54 -39.63 -63.88
C ARG A 663 18.50 -40.51 -64.56
N MET A 664 17.94 -41.44 -63.78
CA MET A 664 16.81 -42.30 -64.16
C MET A 664 15.55 -41.44 -64.36
N GLU A 665 14.98 -41.47 -65.55
CA GLU A 665 13.92 -40.56 -66.00
C GLU A 665 12.85 -41.35 -66.79
N GLY A 666 11.64 -40.79 -66.92
CA GLY A 666 10.57 -41.39 -67.72
C GLY A 666 9.83 -42.51 -66.99
N GLN A 667 9.44 -43.57 -67.71
CA GLN A 667 8.82 -44.75 -67.10
C GLN A 667 9.88 -45.82 -66.87
N GLY A 668 9.88 -46.43 -65.69
CA GLY A 668 10.90 -47.39 -65.29
C GLY A 668 10.37 -48.48 -64.39
N THR A 669 11.12 -49.58 -64.29
CA THR A 669 10.87 -50.63 -63.31
C THR A 669 12.14 -50.87 -62.50
N TYR A 670 12.01 -50.78 -61.18
CA TYR A 670 13.06 -51.16 -60.24
C TYR A 670 12.60 -52.40 -59.48
N THR A 671 13.37 -53.48 -59.64
CA THR A 671 13.10 -54.76 -58.96
C THR A 671 14.13 -54.94 -57.86
N TYR A 672 13.65 -55.07 -56.62
CA TYR A 672 14.49 -55.36 -55.46
C TYR A 672 14.72 -56.87 -55.37
N ALA A 673 15.92 -57.29 -54.93
CA ALA A 673 16.30 -58.70 -54.87
C ALA A 673 15.47 -59.57 -53.88
N ASN A 674 14.65 -58.93 -53.02
CA ASN A 674 13.75 -59.57 -52.07
C ASN A 674 12.32 -59.84 -52.61
N GLY A 675 12.02 -59.40 -53.85
CA GLY A 675 10.69 -59.53 -54.46
C GLY A 675 9.75 -58.34 -54.23
N GLU A 676 10.17 -57.31 -53.48
CA GLU A 676 9.45 -56.05 -53.42
C GLU A 676 9.54 -55.32 -54.77
N LYS A 677 8.47 -54.61 -55.13
CA LYS A 677 8.32 -54.00 -56.46
C LYS A 677 7.69 -52.61 -56.34
N TYR A 678 8.33 -51.64 -57.00
CA TYR A 678 7.70 -50.38 -57.36
C TYR A 678 7.28 -50.44 -58.83
N VAL A 679 6.09 -49.89 -59.14
CA VAL A 679 5.68 -49.56 -60.50
C VAL A 679 5.19 -48.12 -60.51
N GLY A 680 5.78 -47.31 -61.38
CA GLY A 680 5.47 -45.89 -61.52
C GLY A 680 6.58 -45.17 -62.28
N ARG A 681 6.46 -43.84 -62.31
CA ARG A 681 7.39 -42.97 -63.02
C ARG A 681 8.70 -42.80 -62.23
N TYR A 682 9.78 -42.58 -62.98
CA TYR A 682 11.04 -42.09 -62.45
C TYR A 682 11.28 -40.67 -62.94
N SER A 683 11.85 -39.84 -62.07
CA SER A 683 12.51 -38.60 -62.47
C SER A 683 13.71 -38.38 -61.59
N ASP A 684 14.73 -37.72 -62.11
CA ASP A 684 15.93 -37.35 -61.35
C ASP A 684 16.55 -38.52 -60.53
N GLY A 685 16.41 -39.78 -60.99
CA GLY A 685 17.03 -40.93 -60.35
C GLY A 685 16.19 -41.65 -59.31
N ARG A 686 14.91 -41.29 -59.13
CA ARG A 686 14.09 -41.71 -57.97
C ARG A 686 12.64 -41.96 -58.39
N LYS A 687 11.87 -42.71 -57.58
CA LYS A 687 10.40 -42.85 -57.74
C LYS A 687 9.76 -41.46 -57.65
N GLU A 688 8.97 -41.08 -58.65
CA GLU A 688 8.44 -39.71 -58.78
C GLU A 688 7.03 -39.71 -59.38
N GLY A 689 6.12 -38.95 -58.77
CA GLY A 689 4.70 -38.91 -59.13
C GLY A 689 3.93 -40.15 -58.68
N SER A 690 2.74 -40.37 -59.22
CA SER A 690 1.84 -41.46 -58.83
C SER A 690 2.48 -42.83 -59.05
N GLY A 691 2.46 -43.68 -58.01
CA GLY A 691 3.05 -45.03 -58.09
C GLY A 691 2.52 -45.96 -57.00
N ILE A 692 2.60 -47.26 -57.26
CA ILE A 692 2.15 -48.29 -56.33
C ILE A 692 3.38 -49.04 -55.79
N PHE A 693 3.43 -49.18 -54.47
CA PHE A 693 4.39 -50.04 -53.79
C PHE A 693 3.64 -51.06 -52.94
N THR A 694 3.87 -52.33 -53.25
CA THR A 694 3.29 -53.47 -52.53
C THR A 694 4.34 -53.99 -51.56
N TYR A 695 4.09 -53.87 -50.26
CA TYR A 695 4.96 -54.46 -49.26
C TYR A 695 4.85 -55.99 -49.26
N SER A 696 5.94 -56.65 -48.87
CA SER A 696 6.03 -58.11 -48.71
C SER A 696 5.06 -58.70 -47.66
N ASN A 697 4.42 -57.86 -46.84
CA ASN A 697 3.42 -58.23 -45.82
C ASN A 697 1.95 -58.05 -46.28
N GLY A 698 1.71 -57.51 -47.49
CA GLY A 698 0.37 -57.23 -48.03
C GLY A 698 -0.19 -55.82 -47.74
N GLU A 699 0.53 -54.97 -47.01
CA GLU A 699 0.16 -53.56 -46.85
C GLU A 699 0.37 -52.79 -48.18
N LYS A 700 -0.52 -51.83 -48.44
CA LYS A 700 -0.56 -51.06 -49.69
C LYS A 700 -0.52 -49.56 -49.39
N TYR A 701 0.50 -48.87 -49.91
CA TYR A 701 0.45 -47.43 -50.12
C TYR A 701 0.00 -47.14 -51.55
N ILE A 702 -0.96 -46.25 -51.69
CA ILE A 702 -1.46 -45.76 -52.97
C ILE A 702 -1.41 -44.23 -52.91
N GLY A 703 -0.57 -43.62 -53.73
CA GLY A 703 -0.36 -42.18 -53.67
C GLY A 703 0.81 -41.69 -54.53
N GLU A 704 1.21 -40.47 -54.24
CA GLU A 704 2.32 -39.78 -54.87
C GLU A 704 3.67 -40.16 -54.24
N TRP A 705 4.72 -40.11 -55.05
CA TRP A 705 6.09 -40.33 -54.65
C TRP A 705 6.89 -39.09 -55.02
N ARG A 706 7.81 -38.71 -54.14
CA ARG A 706 8.92 -37.83 -54.46
C ARG A 706 10.13 -38.40 -53.77
N ASP A 707 11.25 -38.47 -54.48
CA ASP A 707 12.53 -38.87 -53.92
C ASP A 707 12.57 -40.29 -53.27
N ASP A 708 11.98 -41.30 -53.92
CA ASP A 708 11.92 -42.70 -53.46
C ASP A 708 11.04 -43.01 -52.24
N ILE A 709 10.40 -41.99 -51.67
CA ILE A 709 9.60 -42.01 -50.42
C ILE A 709 8.19 -41.44 -50.65
N TYR A 710 7.26 -41.75 -49.72
CA TYR A 710 5.89 -41.24 -49.76
C TYR A 710 5.89 -39.72 -49.64
N ASN A 711 5.25 -39.04 -50.59
CA ASN A 711 5.30 -37.58 -50.68
C ASN A 711 4.16 -37.03 -51.54
N GLY A 712 3.45 -36.01 -51.06
CA GLY A 712 2.21 -35.55 -51.68
C GLY A 712 0.99 -36.34 -51.16
N GLN A 713 -0.08 -36.41 -51.94
CA GLN A 713 -1.33 -37.04 -51.50
C GLN A 713 -1.21 -38.57 -51.47
N GLY A 714 -1.67 -39.20 -50.39
CA GLY A 714 -1.64 -40.66 -50.26
C GLY A 714 -2.68 -41.24 -49.32
N ALA A 715 -3.09 -42.47 -49.63
CA ALA A 715 -3.91 -43.32 -48.79
C ALA A 715 -3.08 -44.49 -48.27
N PHE A 716 -3.09 -44.71 -46.95
CA PHE A 716 -2.47 -45.88 -46.32
C PHE A 716 -3.55 -46.71 -45.62
N ASN A 717 -3.69 -47.96 -46.04
CA ASN A 717 -4.63 -48.90 -45.46
C ASN A 717 -3.88 -49.83 -44.50
N TYR A 718 -4.02 -49.59 -43.20
CA TYR A 718 -3.34 -50.37 -42.17
C TYR A 718 -4.06 -51.70 -41.93
N ARG A 719 -3.30 -52.76 -41.63
CA ARG A 719 -3.83 -54.12 -41.45
C ARG A 719 -4.84 -54.26 -40.29
N ASN A 720 -4.86 -53.34 -39.34
CA ASN A 720 -5.78 -53.30 -38.20
C ASN A 720 -7.13 -52.63 -38.52
N GLY A 721 -7.31 -52.05 -39.71
CA GLY A 721 -8.52 -51.33 -40.10
C GLY A 721 -8.47 -49.81 -39.85
N GLU A 722 -7.39 -49.29 -39.26
CA GLU A 722 -7.14 -47.84 -39.25
C GLU A 722 -6.91 -47.33 -40.67
N LYS A 723 -7.29 -46.06 -40.90
CA LYS A 723 -7.18 -45.41 -42.20
C LYS A 723 -6.59 -44.02 -42.03
N TYR A 724 -5.54 -43.71 -42.80
CA TYR A 724 -5.09 -42.34 -43.03
C TYR A 724 -5.31 -41.96 -44.49
N LEU A 725 -5.90 -40.77 -44.68
CA LEU A 725 -6.02 -40.11 -45.97
C LEU A 725 -5.54 -38.67 -45.81
N GLY A 726 -4.49 -38.29 -46.54
CA GLY A 726 -3.93 -36.96 -46.48
C GLY A 726 -2.53 -36.87 -47.08
N GLU A 727 -1.83 -35.81 -46.71
CA GLU A 727 -0.49 -35.53 -47.20
C GLU A 727 0.56 -36.40 -46.49
N TYR A 728 1.57 -36.78 -47.27
CA TYR A 728 2.83 -37.34 -46.80
C TYR A 728 3.96 -36.38 -47.14
N GLN A 729 4.94 -36.28 -46.26
CA GLN A 729 6.25 -35.76 -46.61
C GLN A 729 7.33 -36.69 -46.08
N ASP A 730 8.26 -37.02 -46.97
CA ASP A 730 9.48 -37.74 -46.70
C ASP A 730 9.27 -39.09 -45.96
N GLY A 731 8.19 -39.78 -46.32
CA GLY A 731 7.77 -41.08 -45.77
C GLY A 731 6.80 -41.03 -44.59
N LYS A 732 6.51 -39.84 -44.03
CA LYS A 732 5.68 -39.63 -42.82
C LYS A 732 4.41 -38.88 -43.14
N ARG A 733 3.40 -38.96 -42.26
CA ARG A 733 2.21 -38.08 -42.33
C ARG A 733 2.63 -36.64 -42.00
N GLU A 734 2.34 -35.75 -42.93
CA GLU A 734 2.62 -34.31 -42.89
C GLU A 734 1.38 -33.55 -43.43
N GLY A 735 1.40 -32.22 -43.50
CA GLY A 735 0.37 -31.45 -44.22
C GLY A 735 -1.01 -31.61 -43.60
N GLN A 736 -2.09 -31.64 -44.40
CA GLN A 736 -3.45 -31.91 -43.92
C GLN A 736 -3.82 -33.39 -44.07
N GLY A 737 -4.49 -33.95 -43.06
CA GLY A 737 -4.93 -35.35 -43.11
C GLY A 737 -6.05 -35.72 -42.13
N THR A 738 -6.92 -36.63 -42.58
CA THR A 738 -7.93 -37.29 -41.73
C THR A 738 -7.38 -38.63 -41.23
N PHE A 739 -7.52 -38.88 -39.94
CA PHE A 739 -7.29 -40.19 -39.33
C PHE A 739 -8.54 -40.64 -38.57
N THR A 740 -8.97 -41.87 -38.83
CA THR A 740 -10.08 -42.52 -38.15
C THR A 740 -9.53 -43.61 -37.24
N PHE A 741 -9.76 -43.49 -35.94
CA PHE A 741 -9.29 -44.42 -34.91
C PHE A 741 -10.28 -45.60 -34.76
N THR A 742 -9.81 -46.74 -34.24
CA THR A 742 -10.63 -47.96 -34.12
C THR A 742 -11.73 -47.89 -33.05
N ASP A 743 -11.68 -46.91 -32.16
CA ASP A 743 -12.66 -46.63 -31.10
C ASP A 743 -13.80 -45.69 -31.56
N GLY A 744 -13.68 -45.08 -32.74
CA GLY A 744 -14.62 -44.12 -33.29
C GLY A 744 -14.23 -42.65 -33.10
N ASP A 745 -13.12 -42.36 -32.41
CA ASP A 745 -12.55 -41.00 -32.41
C ASP A 745 -12.09 -40.62 -33.84
N ARG A 746 -12.11 -39.31 -34.14
CA ARG A 746 -11.71 -38.79 -35.45
C ARG A 746 -10.89 -37.51 -35.33
N TYR A 747 -9.73 -37.48 -35.98
CA TYR A 747 -8.95 -36.27 -36.19
C TYR A 747 -9.03 -35.78 -37.65
N ILE A 748 -9.16 -34.47 -37.82
CA ILE A 748 -9.03 -33.78 -39.10
C ILE A 748 -8.16 -32.55 -38.85
N GLY A 749 -6.96 -32.48 -39.43
CA GLY A 749 -6.08 -31.33 -39.20
C GLY A 749 -4.67 -31.55 -39.68
N ALA A 750 -3.76 -30.70 -39.19
CA ALA A 750 -2.36 -30.74 -39.58
C ALA A 750 -1.58 -31.91 -38.93
N TRP A 751 -0.70 -32.51 -39.72
CA TRP A 751 0.24 -33.54 -39.31
C TRP A 751 1.67 -33.05 -39.52
N LYS A 752 2.57 -33.51 -38.66
CA LYS A 752 4.01 -33.40 -38.86
C LYS A 752 4.74 -34.53 -38.17
N ASP A 753 5.72 -35.12 -38.85
CA ASP A 753 6.55 -36.19 -38.29
C ASP A 753 5.70 -37.30 -37.64
N ASP A 754 4.58 -37.68 -38.29
CA ASP A 754 3.57 -38.65 -37.81
C ASP A 754 2.77 -38.26 -36.55
N LYS A 755 2.83 -37.00 -36.12
CA LYS A 755 2.08 -36.46 -34.97
C LYS A 755 1.07 -35.41 -35.41
N ARG A 756 -0.07 -35.33 -34.71
CA ARG A 756 -1.00 -34.19 -34.79
C ARG A 756 -0.24 -32.92 -34.38
N THR A 757 -0.30 -31.88 -35.19
CA THR A 757 0.39 -30.60 -34.95
C THR A 757 -0.44 -29.44 -35.51
N GLY A 758 -0.23 -28.22 -35.04
CA GLY A 758 -0.90 -27.05 -35.60
C GLY A 758 -2.43 -27.13 -35.51
N PRO A 759 -3.20 -26.42 -36.35
CA PRO A 759 -4.64 -26.40 -36.24
C PRO A 759 -5.27 -27.73 -36.65
N GLY A 760 -6.24 -28.19 -35.86
CA GLY A 760 -7.06 -29.35 -36.17
C GLY A 760 -8.32 -29.45 -35.32
N ILE A 761 -9.22 -30.33 -35.76
CA ILE A 761 -10.44 -30.72 -35.08
C ILE A 761 -10.28 -32.15 -34.58
N TYR A 762 -10.60 -32.38 -33.30
CA TYR A 762 -10.73 -33.71 -32.73
C TYR A 762 -12.15 -33.91 -32.20
N SER A 763 -12.85 -34.87 -32.78
CA SER A 763 -14.17 -35.31 -32.33
C SER A 763 -14.00 -36.56 -31.48
N PHE A 764 -14.35 -36.45 -30.21
CA PHE A 764 -14.32 -37.56 -29.26
C PHE A 764 -15.63 -38.38 -29.38
N ALA A 765 -15.56 -39.71 -29.30
CA ALA A 765 -16.72 -40.60 -29.34
C ALA A 765 -17.72 -40.37 -28.19
N ASN A 766 -17.32 -39.65 -27.13
CA ASN A 766 -18.19 -39.22 -26.03
C ASN A 766 -19.01 -37.94 -26.32
N GLY A 767 -18.86 -37.34 -27.50
CA GLY A 767 -19.58 -36.12 -27.91
C GLY A 767 -18.93 -34.80 -27.49
N ASN A 768 -17.77 -34.81 -26.84
CA ASN A 768 -16.94 -33.61 -26.72
C ASN A 768 -16.27 -33.28 -28.07
N LYS A 769 -15.93 -32.01 -28.30
CA LYS A 769 -15.17 -31.55 -29.48
C LYS A 769 -14.03 -30.62 -29.05
N TYR A 770 -12.85 -30.83 -29.59
CA TYR A 770 -11.77 -29.83 -29.59
C TYR A 770 -11.54 -29.29 -31.00
N GLU A 771 -11.26 -27.99 -31.10
CA GLU A 771 -10.92 -27.29 -32.33
C GLU A 771 -9.88 -26.22 -32.02
N GLY A 772 -8.63 -26.46 -32.41
CA GLY A 772 -7.51 -25.64 -31.95
C GLY A 772 -6.15 -26.22 -32.31
N MET A 773 -5.12 -25.73 -31.62
CA MET A 773 -3.72 -26.07 -31.86
C MET A 773 -3.31 -27.38 -31.18
N PHE A 774 -2.49 -28.15 -31.89
CA PHE A 774 -1.85 -29.36 -31.40
C PHE A 774 -0.33 -29.20 -31.40
N LEU A 775 0.34 -29.85 -30.45
CA LEU A 775 1.80 -30.02 -30.47
C LEU A 775 2.17 -31.45 -30.07
N ASN A 776 2.99 -32.11 -30.89
CA ASN A 776 3.46 -33.47 -30.65
C ASN A 776 2.35 -34.51 -30.35
N GLY A 777 1.13 -34.28 -30.83
CA GLY A 777 -0.01 -35.16 -30.57
C GLY A 777 -0.93 -34.73 -29.42
N LYS A 778 -0.63 -33.66 -28.68
CA LYS A 778 -1.42 -33.15 -27.54
C LYS A 778 -2.18 -31.86 -27.87
N LEU A 779 -3.18 -31.51 -27.05
CA LEU A 779 -3.79 -30.17 -27.06
C LEU A 779 -2.77 -29.16 -26.49
N ASP A 780 -2.34 -28.19 -27.30
CA ASP A 780 -1.24 -27.28 -26.94
C ASP A 780 -1.27 -25.98 -27.78
N GLY A 781 -1.26 -24.83 -27.12
CA GLY A 781 -1.58 -23.53 -27.73
C GLY A 781 -3.08 -23.23 -27.75
N GLN A 782 -3.48 -22.19 -28.48
CA GLN A 782 -4.87 -21.70 -28.48
C GLN A 782 -5.86 -22.72 -29.07
N GLY A 783 -6.99 -22.92 -28.39
CA GLY A 783 -8.06 -23.81 -28.87
C GLY A 783 -9.37 -23.75 -28.09
N THR A 784 -10.45 -24.09 -28.80
CA THR A 784 -11.82 -24.19 -28.30
C THR A 784 -12.13 -25.63 -27.92
N TYR A 785 -12.67 -25.85 -26.71
CA TYR A 785 -13.18 -27.14 -26.25
C TYR A 785 -14.66 -27.01 -25.92
N THR A 786 -15.51 -27.66 -26.72
CA THR A 786 -16.95 -27.81 -26.46
C THR A 786 -17.18 -29.07 -25.64
N TYR A 787 -17.64 -28.91 -24.41
CA TYR A 787 -17.99 -30.01 -23.52
C TYR A 787 -19.42 -30.51 -23.86
N SER A 788 -19.65 -31.82 -23.77
CA SER A 788 -20.96 -32.46 -23.99
C SER A 788 -22.08 -31.98 -23.05
N ASN A 789 -21.76 -31.34 -21.91
CA ASN A 789 -22.75 -30.67 -21.06
C ASN A 789 -23.26 -29.33 -21.65
N GLY A 790 -22.49 -28.74 -22.57
CA GLY A 790 -22.74 -27.46 -23.24
C GLY A 790 -21.93 -26.27 -22.72
N ASN A 791 -20.94 -26.48 -21.84
CA ASN A 791 -19.94 -25.45 -21.51
C ASN A 791 -18.92 -25.32 -22.67
N ILE A 792 -18.28 -24.15 -22.80
CA ILE A 792 -17.26 -23.90 -23.83
C ILE A 792 -16.03 -23.24 -23.19
N TYR A 793 -14.86 -23.86 -23.35
CA TYR A 793 -13.58 -23.21 -23.07
C TYR A 793 -12.96 -22.68 -24.36
N ILE A 794 -12.37 -21.49 -24.34
CA ILE A 794 -11.61 -20.88 -25.44
C ILE A 794 -10.34 -20.26 -24.86
N GLY A 795 -9.16 -20.81 -25.15
CA GLY A 795 -7.92 -20.27 -24.60
C GLY A 795 -6.69 -21.13 -24.85
N ASP A 796 -5.61 -20.85 -24.13
CA ASP A 796 -4.38 -21.63 -24.19
C ASP A 796 -4.55 -23.02 -23.57
N TRP A 797 -4.02 -24.02 -24.28
CA TRP A 797 -3.82 -25.37 -23.80
C TRP A 797 -2.34 -25.64 -23.63
N LYS A 798 -1.99 -26.56 -22.73
CA LYS A 798 -0.66 -27.12 -22.63
C LYS A 798 -0.73 -28.53 -22.08
N ASP A 799 -0.03 -29.45 -22.73
CA ASP A 799 0.06 -30.84 -22.29
C ASP A 799 -1.32 -31.49 -22.00
N ASP A 800 -2.32 -31.22 -22.85
CA ASP A 800 -3.73 -31.66 -22.76
C ASP A 800 -4.60 -30.99 -21.67
N LYS A 801 -4.08 -29.96 -20.97
CA LYS A 801 -4.78 -29.19 -19.93
C LYS A 801 -5.01 -27.73 -20.32
N LYS A 802 -6.02 -27.08 -19.73
CA LYS A 802 -6.17 -25.62 -19.80
C LYS A 802 -4.99 -24.95 -19.08
N ASN A 803 -4.40 -23.95 -19.72
CA ASN A 803 -3.21 -23.23 -19.27
C ASN A 803 -3.27 -21.76 -19.75
N GLY A 804 -2.18 -21.00 -19.60
CA GLY A 804 -2.03 -19.66 -20.17
C GLY A 804 -3.23 -18.75 -19.89
N ARG A 805 -3.81 -18.12 -20.92
CA ARG A 805 -5.04 -17.32 -20.80
C ARG A 805 -6.22 -17.99 -21.51
N GLY A 806 -7.39 -17.98 -20.87
CA GLY A 806 -8.60 -18.51 -21.47
C GLY A 806 -9.91 -18.08 -20.83
N THR A 807 -10.94 -18.13 -21.65
CA THR A 807 -12.35 -17.91 -21.31
C THR A 807 -13.02 -19.26 -21.06
N LEU A 808 -13.83 -19.37 -20.01
CA LEU A 808 -14.76 -20.48 -19.78
C LEU A 808 -16.17 -19.91 -19.67
N ASP A 809 -16.96 -20.19 -20.71
CA ASP A 809 -18.39 -19.90 -20.81
C ASP A 809 -19.17 -21.10 -20.22
N PHE A 810 -19.92 -20.87 -19.15
CA PHE A 810 -20.71 -21.89 -18.47
C PHE A 810 -22.17 -21.80 -18.92
N LYS A 811 -22.80 -22.94 -19.17
CA LYS A 811 -24.22 -23.04 -19.54
C LYS A 811 -25.21 -22.52 -18.48
N SER A 812 -24.74 -22.25 -17.27
CA SER A 812 -25.47 -21.52 -16.22
C SER A 812 -25.63 -20.02 -16.50
N GLY A 813 -24.82 -19.44 -17.39
CA GLY A 813 -24.69 -18.00 -17.59
C GLY A 813 -23.57 -17.35 -16.77
N ASP A 814 -22.75 -18.15 -16.07
CA ASP A 814 -21.51 -17.68 -15.46
C ASP A 814 -20.39 -17.63 -16.52
N LEU A 815 -19.44 -16.69 -16.38
CA LEU A 815 -18.36 -16.48 -17.34
C LEU A 815 -17.05 -16.16 -16.62
N TYR A 816 -16.03 -16.99 -16.82
CA TYR A 816 -14.66 -16.68 -16.39
C TYR A 816 -13.80 -16.27 -17.59
N VAL A 817 -12.99 -15.22 -17.43
CA VAL A 817 -11.98 -14.78 -18.40
C VAL A 817 -10.69 -14.46 -17.63
N GLY A 818 -9.65 -15.27 -17.78
CA GLY A 818 -8.43 -15.09 -16.99
C GLY A 818 -7.34 -16.11 -17.25
N ASP A 819 -6.37 -16.12 -16.35
CA ASP A 819 -5.20 -16.98 -16.42
C ASP A 819 -5.49 -18.36 -15.79
N TRP A 820 -5.01 -19.42 -16.43
CA TRP A 820 -5.22 -20.82 -16.06
C TRP A 820 -3.90 -21.56 -15.86
N LYS A 821 -3.90 -22.53 -14.96
CA LYS A 821 -2.79 -23.47 -14.77
C LYS A 821 -3.31 -24.82 -14.34
N ASP A 822 -2.90 -25.88 -15.05
CA ASP A 822 -3.26 -27.27 -14.74
C ASP A 822 -4.78 -27.45 -14.48
N ASP A 823 -5.60 -26.91 -15.38
CA ASP A 823 -7.07 -26.89 -15.35
C ASP A 823 -7.74 -26.02 -14.26
N ARG A 824 -6.97 -25.33 -13.42
CA ARG A 824 -7.43 -24.42 -12.37
C ARG A 824 -7.30 -22.95 -12.79
N MET A 825 -8.18 -22.10 -12.26
CA MET A 825 -8.05 -20.64 -12.34
C MET A 825 -6.84 -20.24 -11.47
N ASN A 826 -5.84 -19.56 -12.07
CA ASN A 826 -4.54 -19.35 -11.44
C ASN A 826 -3.81 -18.15 -12.08
N GLY A 827 -3.63 -17.06 -11.34
CA GLY A 827 -3.21 -15.77 -11.90
C GLY A 827 -4.36 -14.77 -11.94
N GLN A 828 -4.34 -13.80 -12.86
CA GLN A 828 -5.36 -12.74 -12.92
C GLN A 828 -6.60 -13.22 -13.69
N GLY A 829 -7.81 -12.92 -13.19
CA GLY A 829 -9.04 -13.24 -13.92
C GLY A 829 -10.27 -12.46 -13.47
N THR A 830 -11.17 -12.22 -14.43
CA THR A 830 -12.54 -11.76 -14.19
C THR A 830 -13.48 -12.96 -14.14
N HIS A 831 -14.36 -13.03 -13.14
CA HIS A 831 -15.48 -13.96 -13.08
C HIS A 831 -16.77 -13.15 -12.95
N THR A 832 -17.57 -13.14 -14.02
CA THR A 832 -18.93 -12.60 -14.01
C THR A 832 -19.89 -13.73 -13.69
N TYR A 833 -20.69 -13.57 -12.64
CA TYR A 833 -21.65 -14.55 -12.16
C TYR A 833 -23.03 -14.32 -12.79
N SER A 834 -23.81 -15.39 -12.94
CA SER A 834 -25.16 -15.39 -13.54
C SER A 834 -26.20 -14.56 -12.77
N ASN A 835 -25.92 -14.13 -11.54
CA ASN A 835 -26.73 -13.16 -10.78
C ASN A 835 -26.37 -11.69 -11.08
N GLY A 836 -25.30 -11.43 -11.83
CA GLY A 836 -24.79 -10.09 -12.15
C GLY A 836 -23.63 -9.60 -11.26
N ASP A 837 -23.21 -10.37 -10.26
CA ASP A 837 -21.98 -10.08 -9.50
C ASP A 837 -20.74 -10.26 -10.39
N ARG A 838 -19.65 -9.57 -10.07
CA ARG A 838 -18.40 -9.63 -10.84
C ARG A 838 -17.18 -9.55 -9.92
N TYR A 839 -16.34 -10.57 -9.94
CA TYR A 839 -14.98 -10.50 -9.38
C TYR A 839 -13.96 -10.21 -10.47
N GLU A 840 -12.92 -9.43 -10.18
CA GLU A 840 -11.75 -9.18 -11.03
C GLU A 840 -10.50 -9.12 -10.15
N GLY A 841 -9.64 -10.13 -10.24
CA GLY A 841 -8.43 -10.19 -9.41
C GLY A 841 -7.68 -11.51 -9.46
N MET A 842 -6.82 -11.72 -8.46
CA MET A 842 -5.96 -12.89 -8.37
C MET A 842 -6.70 -14.17 -7.90
N TYR A 843 -6.40 -15.27 -8.58
CA TYR A 843 -6.85 -16.62 -8.24
C TYR A 843 -5.67 -17.54 -7.90
N PHE A 844 -5.88 -18.44 -6.93
CA PHE A 844 -4.98 -19.55 -6.60
C PHE A 844 -5.78 -20.85 -6.38
N ASP A 845 -5.35 -21.95 -7.01
CA ASP A 845 -6.05 -23.26 -7.09
C ASP A 845 -7.58 -23.21 -7.32
N GLY A 846 -8.09 -22.17 -7.99
CA GLY A 846 -9.53 -21.96 -8.22
C GLY A 846 -10.26 -21.07 -7.20
N LYS A 847 -9.60 -20.57 -6.16
CA LYS A 847 -10.14 -19.62 -5.18
C LYS A 847 -9.64 -18.20 -5.40
N LYS A 848 -10.41 -17.18 -5.02
CA LYS A 848 -9.94 -15.78 -4.94
C LYS A 848 -8.86 -15.68 -3.84
N ASN A 849 -7.69 -15.14 -4.18
CA ASN A 849 -6.53 -15.15 -3.29
C ASN A 849 -5.52 -14.05 -3.70
N GLY A 850 -5.11 -13.18 -2.78
CA GLY A 850 -4.41 -11.93 -3.07
C GLY A 850 -5.35 -10.80 -3.49
N GLN A 851 -4.79 -9.71 -4.02
CA GLN A 851 -5.53 -8.50 -4.41
C GLN A 851 -6.60 -8.78 -5.48
N GLY A 852 -7.80 -8.24 -5.28
CA GLY A 852 -8.88 -8.24 -6.25
C GLY A 852 -10.07 -7.35 -5.89
N THR A 853 -10.90 -7.09 -6.90
CA THR A 853 -12.12 -6.31 -6.84
C THR A 853 -13.34 -7.23 -6.92
N TYR A 854 -14.38 -6.95 -6.13
CA TYR A 854 -15.69 -7.61 -6.25
C TYR A 854 -16.76 -6.53 -6.36
N ASP A 855 -17.29 -6.34 -7.57
CA ASP A 855 -18.47 -5.52 -7.86
C ASP A 855 -19.72 -6.38 -7.60
N TYR A 856 -20.56 -6.00 -6.63
CA TYR A 856 -21.79 -6.72 -6.32
C TYR A 856 -22.96 -6.16 -7.14
N SER A 857 -23.85 -7.04 -7.62
CA SER A 857 -25.07 -6.72 -8.39
C SER A 857 -26.05 -5.78 -7.67
N ASN A 858 -25.95 -5.68 -6.35
CA ASN A 858 -26.73 -4.77 -5.51
C ASN A 858 -26.17 -3.33 -5.46
N GLY A 859 -24.99 -3.08 -6.03
CA GLY A 859 -24.29 -1.79 -6.03
C GLY A 859 -23.20 -1.63 -4.96
N GLU A 860 -22.91 -2.66 -4.16
CA GLU A 860 -21.78 -2.68 -3.23
C GLU A 860 -20.48 -3.04 -3.97
N LYS A 861 -19.32 -2.73 -3.36
CA LYS A 861 -18.02 -3.03 -3.95
C LYS A 861 -16.96 -3.32 -2.88
N TYR A 862 -16.14 -4.34 -3.10
CA TYR A 862 -14.88 -4.53 -2.36
C TYR A 862 -13.67 -4.39 -3.28
N GLU A 863 -12.56 -3.84 -2.77
CA GLU A 863 -11.27 -3.72 -3.45
C GLU A 863 -10.15 -3.96 -2.44
N GLY A 864 -9.50 -5.13 -2.47
CA GLY A 864 -8.49 -5.47 -1.47
C GLY A 864 -7.98 -6.91 -1.53
N ASP A 865 -7.26 -7.33 -0.49
CA ASP A 865 -6.76 -8.70 -0.36
C ASP A 865 -7.89 -9.72 -0.11
N TYR A 866 -7.69 -10.91 -0.67
CA TYR A 866 -8.46 -12.12 -0.38
C TYR A 866 -7.54 -13.25 0.12
N LEU A 867 -8.06 -14.13 0.97
CA LEU A 867 -7.44 -15.41 1.30
C LEU A 867 -8.50 -16.51 1.26
N ASP A 868 -8.31 -17.48 0.36
CA ASP A 868 -9.18 -18.63 0.19
C ASP A 868 -10.69 -18.28 0.14
N ASP A 869 -11.02 -17.39 -0.80
CA ASP A 869 -12.33 -16.79 -1.07
C ASP A 869 -12.88 -15.77 -0.06
N LYS A 870 -12.26 -15.61 1.12
CA LYS A 870 -12.63 -14.59 2.11
C LYS A 870 -11.87 -13.28 1.93
N ARG A 871 -12.45 -12.15 2.36
CA ARG A 871 -11.71 -10.88 2.54
C ARG A 871 -10.76 -11.00 3.73
N GLU A 872 -9.51 -10.61 3.52
CA GLU A 872 -8.39 -10.69 4.46
C GLU A 872 -7.48 -9.46 4.22
N GLY A 873 -6.39 -9.29 4.97
CA GLY A 873 -5.34 -8.31 4.65
C GLY A 873 -5.86 -6.86 4.63
N LYS A 874 -5.46 -6.05 3.63
CA LYS A 874 -5.94 -4.67 3.47
C LYS A 874 -6.99 -4.57 2.38
N GLY A 875 -8.09 -3.86 2.67
CA GLY A 875 -9.17 -3.67 1.69
C GLY A 875 -10.11 -2.51 1.95
N THR A 876 -10.70 -2.04 0.86
CA THR A 876 -11.76 -1.03 0.83
C THR A 876 -13.11 -1.71 0.56
N TYR A 877 -14.15 -1.39 1.32
CA TYR A 877 -15.53 -1.79 1.03
C TYR A 877 -16.42 -0.56 0.92
N THR A 878 -17.26 -0.50 -0.11
CA THR A 878 -18.27 0.54 -0.34
C THR A 878 -19.65 -0.09 -0.28
N TYR A 879 -20.48 0.42 0.63
CA TYR A 879 -21.82 -0.11 0.96
C TYR A 879 -22.92 0.61 0.17
N ILE A 880 -24.11 0.00 0.11
CA ILE A 880 -25.31 0.64 -0.44
C ILE A 880 -25.60 1.95 0.32
N GLY A 881 -25.43 3.07 -0.38
CA GLY A 881 -25.60 4.42 0.18
C GLY A 881 -24.34 5.29 0.13
N GLY A 882 -23.18 4.74 -0.24
CA GLY A 882 -21.90 5.48 -0.34
C GLY A 882 -21.06 5.50 0.94
N GLU A 883 -21.54 4.81 1.98
CA GLU A 883 -20.75 4.47 3.16
C GLU A 883 -19.51 3.65 2.75
N ASN A 884 -18.37 3.84 3.41
CA ASN A 884 -17.15 3.09 3.08
C ASN A 884 -16.28 2.75 4.29
N TYR A 885 -15.55 1.64 4.18
CA TYR A 885 -14.47 1.23 5.07
C TYR A 885 -13.17 1.09 4.28
N ILE A 886 -12.04 1.49 4.84
CA ILE A 886 -10.68 1.31 4.31
C ILE A 886 -9.78 0.86 5.47
N GLY A 887 -9.38 -0.41 5.53
CA GLY A 887 -8.64 -0.94 6.69
C GLY A 887 -8.26 -2.40 6.60
N ASP A 888 -8.00 -3.02 7.76
CA ASP A 888 -7.73 -4.47 7.85
C ASP A 888 -9.02 -5.30 7.81
N TRP A 889 -8.96 -6.41 7.11
CA TRP A 889 -10.00 -7.44 7.06
C TRP A 889 -9.43 -8.75 7.57
N LYS A 890 -10.26 -9.53 8.24
CA LYS A 890 -9.94 -10.90 8.62
C LYS A 890 -11.18 -11.77 8.57
N ASP A 891 -11.08 -12.93 7.94
CA ASP A 891 -12.16 -13.93 7.92
C ASP A 891 -13.52 -13.37 7.44
N ASP A 892 -13.52 -12.37 6.53
CA ASP A 892 -14.64 -11.54 6.07
C ASP A 892 -15.16 -10.43 7.02
N GLU A 893 -14.60 -10.23 8.21
CA GLU A 893 -14.99 -9.18 9.17
C GLU A 893 -13.96 -8.03 9.20
N ARG A 894 -14.39 -6.79 9.50
CA ARG A 894 -13.47 -5.66 9.74
C ARG A 894 -12.71 -5.89 11.04
N ASN A 895 -11.40 -5.77 10.99
CA ASN A 895 -10.49 -6.05 12.11
C ASN A 895 -9.32 -5.05 12.10
N GLY A 896 -8.29 -5.26 12.94
CA GLY A 896 -7.05 -4.46 12.92
C GLY A 896 -7.27 -2.95 12.98
N GLN A 897 -6.69 -2.19 12.04
CA GLN A 897 -6.76 -0.74 11.97
C GLN A 897 -7.44 -0.27 10.67
N GLY A 898 -8.44 0.61 10.79
CA GLY A 898 -9.23 1.06 9.65
C GLY A 898 -10.01 2.35 9.82
N ILE A 899 -10.31 2.98 8.68
CA ILE A 899 -11.09 4.20 8.53
C ILE A 899 -12.49 3.83 8.03
N PHE A 900 -13.55 4.30 8.69
CA PHE A 900 -14.94 4.17 8.22
C PHE A 900 -15.56 5.55 8.00
N THR A 901 -16.02 5.83 6.79
CA THR A 901 -16.81 7.02 6.45
C THR A 901 -18.29 6.66 6.46
N PHE A 902 -19.05 7.29 7.35
CA PHE A 902 -20.50 7.13 7.47
C PHE A 902 -21.24 7.95 6.39
N ILE A 903 -22.50 7.61 6.08
CA ILE A 903 -23.38 8.35 5.16
C ILE A 903 -23.59 9.80 5.60
N SER A 904 -23.36 10.09 6.88
CA SER A 904 -23.37 11.42 7.48
C SER A 904 -22.07 12.22 7.29
N ASP A 905 -21.15 11.75 6.44
CA ASP A 905 -19.76 12.22 6.23
C ASP A 905 -18.87 12.24 7.50
N ASN A 906 -19.39 11.76 8.64
CA ASN A 906 -18.58 11.47 9.83
C ASN A 906 -17.53 10.40 9.50
N LYS A 907 -16.40 10.41 10.20
CA LYS A 907 -15.30 9.44 9.99
C LYS A 907 -14.75 8.91 11.30
N TYR A 908 -14.70 7.59 11.44
CA TYR A 908 -13.91 6.92 12.48
C TYR A 908 -12.58 6.44 11.87
N HIS A 909 -11.48 6.53 12.61
CA HIS A 909 -10.17 5.98 12.26
C HIS A 909 -9.54 5.39 13.52
N GLY A 910 -9.37 4.07 13.58
CA GLY A 910 -8.84 3.40 14.77
C GLY A 910 -8.95 1.88 14.73
N ASP A 911 -8.91 1.26 15.91
CA ASP A 911 -8.99 -0.19 16.06
C ASP A 911 -10.40 -0.75 15.76
N TRP A 912 -10.42 -1.84 15.00
CA TRP A 912 -11.61 -2.65 14.73
C TRP A 912 -11.40 -4.07 15.22
N LYS A 913 -12.47 -4.67 15.74
CA LYS A 913 -12.51 -6.10 16.03
C LYS A 913 -13.93 -6.61 15.78
N ASP A 914 -14.02 -7.69 15.02
CA ASP A 914 -15.24 -8.47 14.79
C ASP A 914 -16.41 -7.53 14.38
N ASP A 915 -16.13 -6.70 13.38
CA ASP A 915 -17.00 -5.65 12.81
C ASP A 915 -17.35 -4.45 13.72
N ARG A 916 -16.71 -4.30 14.89
CA ARG A 916 -16.95 -3.21 15.86
C ARG A 916 -15.75 -2.29 16.05
N MET A 917 -16.01 -0.98 16.16
CA MET A 917 -15.02 0.00 16.63
C MET A 917 -14.67 -0.30 18.10
N THR A 918 -13.37 -0.39 18.39
CA THR A 918 -12.82 -0.79 19.69
C THR A 918 -11.50 -0.04 19.96
N GLY A 919 -10.70 -0.50 20.92
CA GLY A 919 -9.31 -0.05 21.13
C GLY A 919 -9.18 1.46 21.21
N HIS A 920 -8.23 2.06 20.49
CA HIS A 920 -8.08 3.51 20.34
C HIS A 920 -8.54 3.98 18.96
N GLY A 921 -9.19 5.14 18.89
CA GLY A 921 -9.59 5.74 17.62
C GLY A 921 -9.95 7.23 17.69
N ILE A 922 -9.96 7.83 16.51
CA ILE A 922 -10.33 9.22 16.25
C ILE A 922 -11.68 9.22 15.52
N TYR A 923 -12.69 9.88 16.08
CA TYR A 923 -14.00 10.09 15.45
C TYR A 923 -14.20 11.57 15.13
N THR A 924 -14.10 11.90 13.84
CA THR A 924 -14.35 13.23 13.28
C THR A 924 -15.81 13.35 12.88
N TYR A 925 -16.50 14.36 13.39
CA TYR A 925 -17.89 14.67 13.08
C TYR A 925 -17.97 15.76 11.99
N THR A 926 -18.99 15.72 11.12
CA THR A 926 -19.20 16.74 10.06
C THR A 926 -19.41 18.17 10.58
N ASN A 927 -19.84 18.33 11.82
CA ASN A 927 -19.95 19.63 12.47
C ASN A 927 -18.58 20.19 12.95
N GLY A 928 -17.48 19.52 12.65
CA GLY A 928 -16.10 19.90 13.01
C GLY A 928 -15.67 19.48 14.42
N ASN A 929 -16.51 18.77 15.19
CA ASN A 929 -16.06 18.15 16.43
C ASN A 929 -15.12 16.97 16.13
N ILE A 930 -14.20 16.67 17.04
CA ILE A 930 -13.30 15.52 16.97
C ILE A 930 -13.24 14.87 18.36
N TYR A 931 -13.49 13.58 18.43
CA TYR A 931 -13.11 12.74 19.57
C TYR A 931 -11.84 11.96 19.24
N GLU A 932 -10.96 11.78 20.23
CA GLU A 932 -9.76 10.94 20.14
C GLU A 932 -9.63 10.19 21.48
N GLY A 933 -9.66 8.86 21.46
CA GLY A 933 -9.61 8.08 22.69
C GLY A 933 -10.09 6.65 22.54
N LEU A 934 -10.42 6.01 23.66
CA LEU A 934 -10.79 4.61 23.69
C LEU A 934 -12.25 4.36 23.26
N PHE A 935 -12.47 3.29 22.51
CA PHE A 935 -13.79 2.79 22.13
C PHE A 935 -14.03 1.39 22.67
N LEU A 936 -15.29 1.09 22.97
CA LEU A 936 -15.76 -0.24 23.32
C LEU A 936 -17.15 -0.45 22.70
N ASP A 937 -17.31 -1.51 21.90
CA ASP A 937 -18.56 -1.84 21.19
C ASP A 937 -19.21 -0.65 20.47
N GLY A 938 -18.40 0.16 19.76
CA GLY A 938 -18.87 1.33 19.02
C GLY A 938 -19.07 2.61 19.83
N ARG A 939 -18.84 2.61 21.14
CA ARG A 939 -19.06 3.76 22.03
C ARG A 939 -17.75 4.31 22.59
N LYS A 940 -17.66 5.63 22.76
CA LYS A 940 -16.55 6.29 23.46
C LYS A 940 -16.53 5.87 24.93
N ASN A 941 -15.38 5.42 25.40
CA ASN A 941 -15.18 4.79 26.71
C ASN A 941 -13.79 5.12 27.28
N GLY A 942 -13.42 4.55 28.42
CA GLY A 942 -12.06 4.64 28.98
C GLY A 942 -11.56 6.09 29.17
N LYS A 943 -10.49 6.47 28.47
CA LYS A 943 -9.94 7.84 28.43
C LYS A 943 -10.01 8.40 27.00
N GLY A 944 -10.24 9.70 26.88
CA GLY A 944 -10.28 10.39 25.59
C GLY A 944 -10.44 11.92 25.67
N ILE A 945 -10.00 12.55 24.60
CA ILE A 945 -10.09 13.97 24.28
C ILE A 945 -11.34 14.19 23.41
N PHE A 946 -12.06 15.28 23.64
CA PHE A 946 -13.12 15.74 22.72
C PHE A 946 -12.93 17.23 22.45
N THR A 947 -12.51 17.55 21.24
CA THR A 947 -12.40 18.92 20.73
C THR A 947 -13.69 19.31 20.02
N TYR A 948 -14.30 20.41 20.44
CA TYR A 948 -15.51 20.94 19.83
C TYR A 948 -15.16 21.97 18.76
N SER A 949 -15.96 22.09 17.70
CA SER A 949 -15.75 23.08 16.64
C SER A 949 -15.93 24.53 17.08
N ASN A 950 -16.51 24.78 18.26
CA ASN A 950 -16.55 26.10 18.90
C ASN A 950 -15.28 26.44 19.69
N GLY A 951 -14.26 25.57 19.68
CA GLY A 951 -13.00 25.73 20.39
C GLY A 951 -12.97 25.20 21.84
N ASN A 952 -14.09 24.71 22.38
CA ASN A 952 -14.08 24.02 23.67
C ASN A 952 -13.31 22.68 23.55
N ARG A 953 -12.74 22.18 24.65
CA ARG A 953 -12.01 20.91 24.67
C ARG A 953 -12.16 20.19 26.00
N TYR A 954 -12.64 18.95 25.97
CA TYR A 954 -12.59 18.04 27.11
C TYR A 954 -11.38 17.10 27.00
N VAL A 955 -10.76 16.77 28.12
CA VAL A 955 -9.70 15.75 28.27
C VAL A 955 -10.00 14.97 29.55
N GLY A 956 -10.46 13.72 29.45
CA GLY A 956 -10.86 12.99 30.65
C GLY A 956 -11.32 11.57 30.37
N SER A 957 -12.13 11.01 31.26
CA SER A 957 -12.72 9.68 31.08
C SER A 957 -14.12 9.72 30.47
N TRP A 958 -14.45 8.64 29.77
CA TRP A 958 -15.69 8.48 29.03
C TRP A 958 -16.35 7.16 29.40
N LYS A 959 -17.68 7.15 29.38
CA LYS A 959 -18.48 5.95 29.57
C LYS A 959 -19.77 6.08 28.78
N ASP A 960 -20.06 5.10 27.91
CA ASP A 960 -21.29 5.05 27.11
C ASP A 960 -21.58 6.40 26.42
N ASP A 961 -20.57 6.92 25.71
CA ASP A 961 -20.57 8.19 24.97
C ASP A 961 -20.70 9.48 25.78
N ARG A 962 -20.76 9.40 27.13
CA ARG A 962 -20.81 10.54 28.06
C ARG A 962 -19.47 10.76 28.77
N MET A 963 -19.22 11.99 29.22
CA MET A 963 -18.10 12.29 30.12
C MET A 963 -18.38 11.67 31.50
N GLY A 964 -17.36 11.06 32.10
CA GLY A 964 -17.48 10.35 33.37
C GLY A 964 -16.15 10.22 34.10
N GLY A 965 -16.17 10.35 35.42
CA GLY A 965 -14.94 10.35 36.21
C GLY A 965 -14.11 11.62 36.02
N GLN A 966 -12.84 11.57 36.37
CA GLN A 966 -11.96 12.75 36.33
C GLN A 966 -11.65 13.23 34.91
N GLY A 967 -11.74 14.54 34.70
CA GLY A 967 -11.38 15.22 33.46
C GLY A 967 -11.21 16.74 33.60
N ILE A 968 -10.67 17.35 32.55
CA ILE A 968 -10.49 18.78 32.38
C ILE A 968 -11.38 19.23 31.21
N PHE A 969 -12.15 20.30 31.38
CA PHE A 969 -12.90 20.96 30.31
C PHE A 969 -12.41 22.40 30.15
N THR A 970 -11.74 22.69 29.04
CA THR A 970 -11.36 24.05 28.63
C THR A 970 -12.44 24.64 27.74
N TYR A 971 -12.84 25.88 28.01
CA TYR A 971 -13.82 26.64 27.22
C TYR A 971 -13.09 27.61 26.29
N SER A 972 -13.67 27.93 25.13
CA SER A 972 -13.01 28.79 24.12
C SER A 972 -12.91 30.28 24.50
N ASN A 973 -13.54 30.70 25.59
CA ASN A 973 -13.31 32.01 26.21
C ASN A 973 -12.05 32.05 27.13
N GLY A 974 -11.41 30.90 27.39
CA GLY A 974 -10.26 30.78 28.28
C GLY A 974 -10.60 30.33 29.71
N ASP A 975 -11.88 30.15 30.05
CA ASP A 975 -12.25 29.47 31.30
C ASP A 975 -11.83 27.99 31.23
N TRP A 976 -11.60 27.36 32.38
CA TRP A 976 -11.48 25.91 32.47
C TRP A 976 -11.96 25.33 33.80
N TYR A 977 -12.54 24.14 33.71
CA TYR A 977 -12.86 23.28 34.85
C TYR A 977 -11.91 22.08 34.88
N GLU A 978 -11.55 21.64 36.07
CA GLU A 978 -10.95 20.35 36.33
C GLU A 978 -11.68 19.67 37.49
N GLY A 979 -12.03 18.40 37.34
CA GLY A 979 -12.66 17.63 38.40
C GLY A 979 -13.47 16.46 37.86
N TYR A 980 -14.39 15.97 38.68
CA TYR A 980 -15.17 14.79 38.38
C TYR A 980 -16.42 15.14 37.56
N PHE A 981 -16.73 14.29 36.59
CA PHE A 981 -17.89 14.38 35.71
C PHE A 981 -18.82 13.17 35.88
N LYS A 982 -20.11 13.39 35.70
CA LYS A 982 -21.16 12.37 35.74
C LYS A 982 -22.20 12.68 34.68
N ASP A 983 -22.40 11.75 33.75
CA ASP A 983 -23.37 11.88 32.66
C ASP A 983 -23.23 13.14 31.78
N GLY A 984 -22.03 13.75 31.76
CA GLY A 984 -21.76 15.02 31.07
C GLY A 984 -21.75 16.28 31.94
N MET A 985 -22.25 16.21 33.18
CA MET A 985 -22.30 17.34 34.13
C MET A 985 -21.10 17.31 35.10
N ARG A 986 -20.69 18.47 35.62
CA ARG A 986 -19.74 18.57 36.73
C ARG A 986 -20.41 18.11 38.03
N GLU A 987 -19.74 17.21 38.75
CA GLU A 987 -20.28 16.52 39.93
C GLU A 987 -19.13 16.15 40.87
N GLY A 988 -19.24 16.42 42.17
CA GLY A 988 -18.16 16.16 43.13
C GLY A 988 -17.13 17.29 43.20
N GLN A 989 -15.95 17.01 43.75
CA GLN A 989 -14.90 18.03 43.90
C GLN A 989 -14.32 18.45 42.54
N GLY A 990 -14.08 19.75 42.38
CA GLY A 990 -13.38 20.31 41.23
C GLY A 990 -12.95 21.77 41.41
N ILE A 991 -12.07 22.20 40.51
CA ILE A 991 -11.53 23.55 40.40
C ILE A 991 -12.11 24.18 39.13
N PHE A 992 -12.65 25.39 39.22
CA PHE A 992 -13.03 26.18 38.04
C PHE A 992 -12.25 27.49 38.05
N THR A 993 -11.39 27.69 37.06
CA THR A 993 -10.68 28.95 36.85
C THR A 993 -11.35 29.71 35.70
N TYR A 994 -11.72 30.96 35.96
CA TYR A 994 -12.35 31.84 35.00
C TYR A 994 -11.28 32.68 34.27
N SER A 995 -11.55 33.01 33.01
CA SER A 995 -10.72 33.83 32.12
C SER A 995 -10.44 35.25 32.63
N ASN A 996 -11.26 35.77 33.55
CA ASN A 996 -11.03 37.04 34.24
C ASN A 996 -10.03 36.94 35.42
N GLY A 997 -9.61 35.73 35.80
CA GLY A 997 -8.73 35.48 36.94
C GLY A 997 -9.44 35.07 38.24
N ASP A 998 -10.78 34.99 38.26
CA ASP A 998 -11.51 34.37 39.37
C ASP A 998 -11.24 32.85 39.42
N ARG A 999 -11.32 32.24 40.60
CA ARG A 999 -11.10 30.79 40.79
C ARG A 999 -11.98 30.22 41.90
N TYR A 1000 -12.77 29.20 41.58
CA TYR A 1000 -13.50 28.38 42.55
C TYR A 1000 -12.79 27.04 42.78
N GLU A 1001 -12.80 26.55 44.02
CA GLU A 1001 -12.34 25.22 44.40
C GLU A 1001 -13.37 24.61 45.36
N GLY A 1002 -14.06 23.54 44.99
CA GLY A 1002 -15.08 22.95 45.85
C GLY A 1002 -16.01 21.95 45.17
N TYR A 1003 -17.12 21.67 45.84
CA TYR A 1003 -18.05 20.62 45.43
C TYR A 1003 -19.11 21.13 44.43
N TYR A 1004 -19.39 20.30 43.42
CA TYR A 1004 -20.43 20.51 42.42
C TYR A 1004 -21.53 19.45 42.53
N GLU A 1005 -22.78 19.85 42.32
CA GLU A 1005 -23.92 18.93 42.13
C GLU A 1005 -24.70 19.39 40.90
N GLY A 1006 -24.78 18.55 39.85
CA GLY A 1006 -25.50 18.87 38.61
C GLY A 1006 -25.10 20.22 37.99
N ASP A 1007 -23.80 20.43 37.77
CA ASP A 1007 -23.18 21.67 37.28
C ASP A 1007 -23.23 22.91 38.20
N LYS A 1008 -23.92 22.90 39.34
CA LYS A 1008 -23.94 24.03 40.31
C LYS A 1008 -22.91 23.87 41.42
N LYS A 1009 -22.37 24.97 41.94
CA LYS A 1009 -21.59 24.97 43.20
C LYS A 1009 -22.49 24.68 44.39
N GLU A 1010 -22.04 23.78 45.27
CA GLU A 1010 -22.81 23.21 46.37
C GLU A 1010 -21.89 22.87 47.56
N GLY A 1011 -22.43 22.63 48.75
CA GLY A 1011 -21.66 22.05 49.86
C GLY A 1011 -20.64 23.01 50.47
N GLN A 1012 -19.34 22.79 50.23
CA GLN A 1012 -18.22 23.61 50.73
C GLN A 1012 -17.28 23.96 49.57
N GLY A 1013 -16.74 25.18 49.58
CA GLY A 1013 -15.76 25.62 48.60
C GLY A 1013 -15.12 26.97 48.91
N ILE A 1014 -13.95 27.19 48.32
CA ILE A 1014 -13.18 28.43 48.29
C ILE A 1014 -13.50 29.16 46.98
N PHE A 1015 -13.65 30.48 47.02
CA PHE A 1015 -13.65 31.31 45.82
C PHE A 1015 -12.67 32.46 46.01
N ILE A 1016 -11.70 32.55 45.11
CA ILE A 1016 -10.72 33.62 45.02
C ILE A 1016 -11.19 34.52 43.88
N PHE A 1017 -11.44 35.79 44.18
CA PHE A 1017 -11.81 36.80 43.21
C PHE A 1017 -10.56 37.43 42.60
N SER A 1018 -10.66 37.80 41.32
CA SER A 1018 -9.64 38.49 40.52
C SER A 1018 -9.18 39.85 41.10
N ASN A 1019 -9.99 40.47 41.96
CA ASN A 1019 -9.62 41.67 42.73
C ASN A 1019 -8.78 41.38 43.99
N GLY A 1020 -8.59 40.11 44.37
CA GLY A 1020 -7.90 39.68 45.59
C GLY A 1020 -8.81 39.36 46.78
N ASP A 1021 -10.13 39.53 46.68
CA ASP A 1021 -11.07 39.07 47.70
C ASP A 1021 -11.11 37.53 47.76
N ARG A 1022 -11.46 36.95 48.91
CA ARG A 1022 -11.51 35.50 49.09
C ARG A 1022 -12.64 35.06 50.01
N TYR A 1023 -13.54 34.22 49.50
CA TYR A 1023 -14.51 33.46 50.29
C TYR A 1023 -14.00 32.04 50.58
N GLU A 1024 -14.27 31.52 51.77
CA GLU A 1024 -14.13 30.10 52.14
C GLU A 1024 -15.30 29.71 53.05
N GLY A 1025 -16.19 28.85 52.55
CA GLY A 1025 -17.42 28.53 53.26
C GLY A 1025 -18.40 27.68 52.45
N GLY A 1026 -19.67 27.73 52.85
CA GLY A 1026 -20.74 26.99 52.21
C GLY A 1026 -21.33 27.64 50.96
N TRP A 1027 -21.81 26.79 50.07
CA TRP A 1027 -22.40 27.13 48.79
C TRP A 1027 -23.76 26.44 48.64
N LYS A 1028 -24.73 27.13 48.05
CA LYS A 1028 -26.01 26.54 47.68
C LYS A 1028 -26.50 27.12 46.35
N GLU A 1029 -26.63 26.27 45.34
CA GLU A 1029 -27.09 26.63 43.99
C GLU A 1029 -26.34 27.85 43.42
N ASP A 1030 -25.00 27.76 43.37
CA ASP A 1030 -24.06 28.80 42.91
C ASP A 1030 -23.94 30.07 43.80
N ASP A 1031 -24.79 30.23 44.82
CA ASP A 1031 -24.78 31.32 45.79
C ASP A 1031 -24.02 30.97 47.09
N PHE A 1032 -23.56 31.97 47.84
CA PHE A 1032 -23.08 31.75 49.22
C PHE A 1032 -24.25 31.28 50.12
N GLY A 1033 -24.04 30.21 50.89
CA GLY A 1033 -25.07 29.62 51.74
C GLY A 1033 -24.53 28.85 52.95
N GLY A 1034 -25.13 29.05 54.12
CA GLY A 1034 -24.63 28.46 55.37
C GLY A 1034 -23.48 29.27 55.95
N LYS A 1035 -22.54 28.64 56.68
CA LYS A 1035 -21.43 29.36 57.32
C LYS A 1035 -20.29 29.62 56.33
N GLY A 1036 -19.66 30.78 56.43
CA GLY A 1036 -18.52 31.14 55.60
C GLY A 1036 -17.70 32.31 56.13
N THR A 1037 -16.47 32.40 55.63
CA THR A 1037 -15.50 33.46 55.90
C THR A 1037 -15.24 34.23 54.61
N TYR A 1038 -15.22 35.56 54.66
CA TYR A 1038 -14.92 36.42 53.52
C TYR A 1038 -13.80 37.39 53.93
N THR A 1039 -12.63 37.23 53.33
CA THR A 1039 -11.50 38.16 53.46
C THR A 1039 -11.53 39.12 52.28
N TYR A 1040 -11.58 40.42 52.54
CA TYR A 1040 -11.55 41.45 51.51
C TYR A 1040 -10.09 41.86 51.22
N SER A 1041 -9.81 42.23 49.97
CA SER A 1041 -8.56 42.79 49.47
C SER A 1041 -8.14 44.09 50.16
N SER A 1042 -9.11 44.81 50.75
CA SER A 1042 -8.89 45.96 51.65
C SER A 1042 -8.23 45.60 52.99
N GLY A 1043 -8.23 44.33 53.37
CA GLY A 1043 -7.89 43.87 54.72
C GLY A 1043 -9.09 43.80 55.68
N ASP A 1044 -10.31 44.15 55.23
CA ASP A 1044 -11.52 43.86 55.99
C ASP A 1044 -11.79 42.34 56.01
N TRP A 1045 -12.51 41.85 57.02
CA TRP A 1045 -12.74 40.41 57.22
C TRP A 1045 -14.10 40.13 57.85
N TYR A 1046 -14.83 39.16 57.32
CA TYR A 1046 -16.10 38.67 57.86
C TYR A 1046 -16.04 37.17 58.13
N ALA A 1047 -16.65 36.72 59.22
CA ALA A 1047 -17.03 35.32 59.40
C ALA A 1047 -18.42 35.22 60.05
N GLY A 1048 -19.32 34.50 59.42
CA GLY A 1048 -20.71 34.41 59.86
C GLY A 1048 -21.52 33.47 58.98
N SER A 1049 -22.82 33.74 58.86
CA SER A 1049 -23.73 32.93 58.05
C SER A 1049 -24.28 33.72 56.86
N TYR A 1050 -24.54 33.00 55.78
CA TYR A 1050 -24.97 33.49 54.47
C TYR A 1050 -26.25 32.79 54.02
N LYS A 1051 -27.06 33.50 53.24
CA LYS A 1051 -28.19 32.94 52.51
C LYS A 1051 -28.46 33.74 51.25
N ASN A 1052 -28.43 33.08 50.10
CA ASN A 1052 -28.64 33.68 48.78
C ASN A 1052 -27.63 34.82 48.53
N GLY A 1053 -26.34 34.52 48.69
CA GLY A 1053 -25.23 35.48 48.51
C GLY A 1053 -25.04 36.47 49.68
N LYS A 1054 -26.11 36.82 50.41
CA LYS A 1054 -26.09 37.86 51.44
C LYS A 1054 -25.77 37.36 52.85
N LYS A 1055 -25.13 38.20 53.67
CA LYS A 1055 -24.90 37.97 55.12
C LYS A 1055 -26.25 37.94 55.87
N LYS A 1056 -26.44 36.96 56.75
CA LYS A 1056 -27.68 36.77 57.51
C LYS A 1056 -27.47 35.98 58.81
N GLY A 1057 -28.08 36.42 59.91
CA GLY A 1057 -27.90 35.79 61.23
C GLY A 1057 -26.60 36.21 61.90
N ALA A 1058 -26.09 35.41 62.85
CA ALA A 1058 -24.90 35.80 63.62
C ALA A 1058 -23.61 35.83 62.76
N GLY A 1059 -22.82 36.89 62.92
CA GLY A 1059 -21.53 37.06 62.26
C GLY A 1059 -20.65 38.14 62.89
N THR A 1060 -19.34 37.96 62.77
CA THR A 1060 -18.29 38.93 63.14
C THR A 1060 -17.77 39.61 61.88
N PHE A 1061 -17.59 40.93 61.93
CA PHE A 1061 -16.85 41.70 60.93
C PHE A 1061 -15.73 42.46 61.63
N ILE A 1062 -14.53 42.40 61.07
CA ILE A 1062 -13.36 43.17 61.47
C ILE A 1062 -13.03 44.10 60.30
N TYR A 1063 -13.00 45.39 60.56
CA TYR A 1063 -12.61 46.40 59.58
C TYR A 1063 -11.08 46.54 59.55
N SER A 1064 -10.56 46.90 58.39
CA SER A 1064 -9.17 47.22 58.10
C SER A 1064 -8.60 48.38 58.95
N ASN A 1065 -9.44 49.24 59.51
CA ASN A 1065 -9.06 50.27 60.48
C ASN A 1065 -8.91 49.75 61.94
N GLY A 1066 -9.30 48.50 62.21
CA GLY A 1066 -9.29 47.86 63.53
C GLY A 1066 -10.65 47.85 64.26
N ASP A 1067 -11.69 48.48 63.73
CA ASP A 1067 -13.05 48.40 64.30
C ASP A 1067 -13.60 46.97 64.16
N LYS A 1068 -14.48 46.54 65.05
CA LYS A 1068 -15.02 45.17 65.07
C LYS A 1068 -16.48 45.10 65.50
N TYR A 1069 -17.33 44.60 64.61
CA TYR A 1069 -18.71 44.22 64.92
C TYR A 1069 -18.83 42.72 65.23
N ILE A 1070 -19.65 42.36 66.22
CA ILE A 1070 -20.05 40.99 66.56
C ILE A 1070 -21.55 41.01 66.85
N GLY A 1071 -22.38 40.44 65.98
CA GLY A 1071 -23.84 40.52 66.16
C GLY A 1071 -24.65 39.91 65.04
N GLU A 1072 -25.91 40.31 64.96
CA GLU A 1072 -26.90 39.83 64.00
C GLU A 1072 -26.90 40.64 62.69
N TRP A 1073 -27.09 39.94 61.57
CA TRP A 1073 -27.08 40.48 60.21
C TRP A 1073 -28.39 40.20 59.50
N HIS A 1074 -28.83 41.14 58.67
CA HIS A 1074 -29.96 40.92 57.78
C HIS A 1074 -29.76 41.59 56.43
N GLU A 1075 -29.41 40.78 55.41
CA GLU A 1075 -29.20 41.27 54.04
C GLU A 1075 -28.08 42.30 53.97
N ASP A 1076 -26.90 41.89 54.46
CA ASP A 1076 -25.63 42.63 54.48
C ASP A 1076 -25.56 43.83 55.44
N ASP A 1077 -26.68 44.28 56.01
CA ASP A 1077 -26.74 45.24 57.11
C ASP A 1077 -26.58 44.58 58.50
N PHE A 1078 -25.98 45.31 59.45
CA PHE A 1078 -26.15 45.06 60.90
C PHE A 1078 -27.64 45.25 61.27
N ASN A 1079 -28.26 44.24 61.90
CA ASN A 1079 -29.68 44.27 62.22
C ASN A 1079 -30.04 43.28 63.34
N GLY A 1080 -30.66 43.74 64.41
CA GLY A 1080 -30.84 42.96 65.64
C GLY A 1080 -29.80 43.32 66.70
N THR A 1081 -29.44 42.39 67.58
CA THR A 1081 -28.52 42.64 68.69
C THR A 1081 -27.05 42.50 68.27
N GLY A 1082 -26.17 43.34 68.82
CA GLY A 1082 -24.74 43.28 68.53
C GLY A 1082 -23.85 44.10 69.45
N THR A 1083 -22.55 43.85 69.32
CA THR A 1083 -21.45 44.59 69.93
C THR A 1083 -20.62 45.25 68.83
N TYR A 1084 -20.35 46.54 68.94
CA TYR A 1084 -19.38 47.25 68.09
C TYR A 1084 -18.24 47.73 68.98
N ILE A 1085 -17.02 47.29 68.69
CA ILE A 1085 -15.78 47.71 69.36
C ILE A 1085 -15.06 48.64 68.38
N PHE A 1086 -14.76 49.85 68.82
CA PHE A 1086 -14.03 50.82 68.01
C PHE A 1086 -12.52 50.63 68.21
N SER A 1087 -11.75 50.85 67.14
CA SER A 1087 -10.29 50.81 67.06
C SER A 1087 -9.59 51.70 68.09
N PHE A 1088 -10.24 52.78 68.52
CA PHE A 1088 -9.77 53.70 69.56
C PHE A 1088 -10.14 53.29 71.00
N GLY A 1089 -10.85 52.17 71.20
CA GLY A 1089 -11.10 51.55 72.50
C GLY A 1089 -12.54 51.67 73.02
N ASP A 1090 -13.36 52.53 72.43
CA ASP A 1090 -14.79 52.65 72.74
C ASP A 1090 -15.56 51.37 72.40
N LYS A 1091 -16.72 51.15 73.03
CA LYS A 1091 -17.53 49.94 72.85
C LYS A 1091 -19.02 50.22 72.99
N TYR A 1092 -19.80 49.89 71.96
CA TYR A 1092 -21.26 49.82 72.02
C TYR A 1092 -21.77 48.38 72.12
N GLU A 1093 -22.80 48.14 72.93
CA GLU A 1093 -23.53 46.88 73.08
C GLU A 1093 -25.04 47.14 73.11
N GLY A 1094 -25.80 46.69 72.10
CA GLY A 1094 -27.23 46.98 72.00
C GLY A 1094 -27.87 46.62 70.66
N GLU A 1095 -28.97 47.28 70.35
CA GLU A 1095 -29.74 47.08 69.12
C GLU A 1095 -29.19 47.85 67.91
N PHE A 1096 -29.28 47.23 66.74
CA PHE A 1096 -28.93 47.78 65.44
C PHE A 1096 -30.09 47.64 64.47
N LYS A 1097 -30.22 48.60 63.56
CA LYS A 1097 -31.20 48.58 62.47
C LYS A 1097 -30.62 49.24 61.22
N ASN A 1098 -30.54 48.48 60.13
CA ASN A 1098 -30.03 48.92 58.83
C ASN A 1098 -28.65 49.60 58.96
N GLY A 1099 -27.70 48.91 59.61
CA GLY A 1099 -26.34 49.39 59.84
C GLY A 1099 -26.18 50.42 60.98
N LYS A 1100 -27.26 51.02 61.47
CA LYS A 1100 -27.21 52.07 62.52
C LYS A 1100 -27.51 51.54 63.92
N ILE A 1101 -26.93 52.20 64.92
CA ILE A 1101 -27.29 52.07 66.34
C ILE A 1101 -28.75 52.54 66.55
N TYR A 1102 -29.54 51.75 67.28
CA TYR A 1102 -30.98 51.96 67.48
C TYR A 1102 -31.44 51.38 68.84
N GLY A 1103 -32.74 51.50 69.17
CA GLY A 1103 -33.37 50.71 70.23
C GLY A 1103 -32.84 51.02 71.63
N GLN A 1104 -32.52 49.99 72.43
CA GLN A 1104 -31.78 50.13 73.69
C GLN A 1104 -30.32 49.67 73.53
N GLY A 1105 -29.41 50.33 74.25
CA GLY A 1105 -28.00 49.93 74.27
C GLY A 1105 -27.18 50.56 75.38
N THR A 1106 -25.92 50.15 75.41
CA THR A 1106 -24.86 50.62 76.31
C THR A 1106 -23.67 51.07 75.47
N TYR A 1107 -23.20 52.30 75.64
CA TYR A 1107 -21.94 52.77 75.08
C TYR A 1107 -20.96 53.03 76.22
N THR A 1108 -19.76 52.46 76.12
CA THR A 1108 -18.67 52.66 77.06
C THR A 1108 -17.53 53.32 76.30
N TYR A 1109 -17.14 54.51 76.73
CA TYR A 1109 -16.05 55.29 76.13
C TYR A 1109 -14.69 54.80 76.65
N SER A 1110 -13.64 55.05 75.88
CA SER A 1110 -12.25 54.63 76.19
C SER A 1110 -11.62 55.33 77.40
N ASP A 1111 -12.18 56.47 77.84
CA ASP A 1111 -11.84 57.17 79.10
C ASP A 1111 -12.52 56.58 80.34
N GLY A 1112 -13.57 55.76 80.16
CA GLY A 1112 -14.36 55.17 81.23
C GLY A 1112 -15.77 55.75 81.39
N ASP A 1113 -16.13 56.81 80.64
CA ASP A 1113 -17.51 57.31 80.58
C ASP A 1113 -18.45 56.22 80.02
N LYS A 1114 -19.74 56.26 80.40
CA LYS A 1114 -20.69 55.21 80.05
C LYS A 1114 -22.14 55.68 79.96
N TYR A 1115 -22.73 55.56 78.77
CA TYR A 1115 -24.17 55.69 78.55
C TYR A 1115 -24.87 54.32 78.57
N ILE A 1116 -26.08 54.27 79.14
CA ILE A 1116 -27.02 53.16 79.07
C ILE A 1116 -28.41 53.74 78.85
N GLY A 1117 -29.05 53.46 77.72
CA GLY A 1117 -30.35 54.06 77.38
C GLY A 1117 -30.81 53.84 75.95
N GLY A 1118 -31.72 54.71 75.50
CA GLY A 1118 -32.28 54.67 74.16
C GLY A 1118 -31.46 55.37 73.08
N TYR A 1119 -31.56 54.84 71.86
CA TYR A 1119 -30.88 55.36 70.68
C TYR A 1119 -31.80 55.44 69.46
N LYS A 1120 -31.50 56.39 68.57
CA LYS A 1120 -32.18 56.54 67.29
C LYS A 1120 -31.19 57.07 66.25
N ASP A 1121 -31.02 56.33 65.17
CA ASP A 1121 -30.19 56.70 64.00
C ASP A 1121 -28.68 56.96 64.29
N GLY A 1122 -28.21 56.65 65.50
CA GLY A 1122 -26.87 56.93 66.01
C GLY A 1122 -26.89 57.66 67.36
N ASP A 1123 -27.86 58.55 67.55
CA ASP A 1123 -27.86 59.54 68.64
C ASP A 1123 -28.60 59.05 69.90
N PHE A 1124 -28.23 59.59 71.07
CA PHE A 1124 -28.97 59.38 72.32
C PHE A 1124 -30.41 59.90 72.18
N HIS A 1125 -31.40 59.06 72.50
CA HIS A 1125 -32.80 59.39 72.25
C HIS A 1125 -33.75 58.69 73.25
N GLY A 1126 -34.61 59.45 73.91
CA GLY A 1126 -35.49 58.95 74.97
C GLY A 1126 -34.79 58.93 76.34
N GLN A 1127 -35.21 58.02 77.24
CA GLN A 1127 -34.62 57.95 78.58
C GLN A 1127 -33.26 57.23 78.57
N GLY A 1128 -32.30 57.77 79.29
CA GLY A 1128 -30.96 57.20 79.42
C GLY A 1128 -30.24 57.61 80.70
N THR A 1129 -29.16 56.90 80.99
CA THR A 1129 -28.24 57.11 82.11
C THR A 1129 -26.83 57.30 81.55
N TYR A 1130 -26.24 58.47 81.75
CA TYR A 1130 -24.83 58.74 81.44
C TYR A 1130 -24.06 58.79 82.75
N THR A 1131 -23.01 57.99 82.88
CA THR A 1131 -22.10 57.96 84.04
C THR A 1131 -20.74 58.42 83.56
N TYR A 1132 -20.19 59.47 84.17
CA TYR A 1132 -18.91 60.04 83.84
C TYR A 1132 -17.79 59.32 84.60
N SER A 1133 -16.58 59.32 84.05
CA SER A 1133 -15.36 58.67 84.58
C SER A 1133 -14.87 59.26 85.90
N ASP A 1134 -15.27 60.50 86.24
CA ASP A 1134 -15.04 61.11 87.55
C ASP A 1134 -16.05 60.67 88.64
N GLY A 1135 -17.13 59.99 88.24
CA GLY A 1135 -18.20 59.51 89.13
C GLY A 1135 -19.50 60.33 89.07
N ASP A 1136 -19.54 61.42 88.30
CA ASP A 1136 -20.81 62.13 88.02
C ASP A 1136 -21.79 61.20 87.28
N LYS A 1137 -23.09 61.45 87.42
CA LYS A 1137 -24.13 60.61 86.82
C LYS A 1137 -25.40 61.38 86.45
N PHE A 1138 -25.67 61.49 85.16
CA PHE A 1138 -26.95 61.94 84.62
C PHE A 1138 -27.93 60.77 84.43
N VAL A 1139 -29.21 60.98 84.73
CA VAL A 1139 -30.32 60.08 84.44
C VAL A 1139 -31.52 60.92 83.99
N GLY A 1140 -31.92 60.82 82.73
CA GLY A 1140 -33.00 61.66 82.19
C GLY A 1140 -33.26 61.46 80.70
N ALA A 1141 -34.06 62.36 80.13
CA ALA A 1141 -34.39 62.36 78.71
C ALA A 1141 -33.30 63.00 77.84
N TYR A 1142 -33.17 62.46 76.63
CA TYR A 1142 -32.32 62.91 75.55
C TYR A 1142 -33.13 63.06 74.26
N MET A 1143 -32.76 64.03 73.44
CA MET A 1143 -33.28 64.19 72.08
C MET A 1143 -32.13 64.55 71.14
N ASP A 1144 -31.96 63.72 70.11
CA ASP A 1144 -31.00 63.89 69.03
C ASP A 1144 -29.57 64.21 69.54
N GLY A 1145 -29.16 63.49 70.58
CA GLY A 1145 -27.84 63.57 71.23
C GLY A 1145 -27.81 64.39 72.52
N GLU A 1146 -28.58 65.47 72.61
CA GLU A 1146 -28.52 66.45 73.71
C GLU A 1146 -29.50 66.10 74.86
N LYS A 1147 -29.16 66.48 76.11
CA LYS A 1147 -30.09 66.36 77.26
C LYS A 1147 -31.25 67.34 77.11
N GLU A 1148 -32.48 66.82 77.13
CA GLU A 1148 -33.70 67.58 76.82
C GLU A 1148 -34.87 67.10 77.72
N GLY A 1149 -35.60 68.03 78.34
CA GLY A 1149 -36.71 67.69 79.24
C GLY A 1149 -36.26 67.35 80.66
N GLN A 1150 -36.94 66.43 81.35
CA GLN A 1150 -36.66 66.12 82.75
C GLN A 1150 -35.43 65.21 82.91
N GLY A 1151 -34.54 65.58 83.84
CA GLY A 1151 -33.33 64.82 84.15
C GLY A 1151 -32.71 65.15 85.51
N ILE A 1152 -32.00 64.17 86.05
CA ILE A 1152 -31.29 64.19 87.33
C ILE A 1152 -29.80 64.11 87.04
N LEU A 1153 -29.00 65.09 87.47
CA LEU A 1153 -27.54 64.98 87.53
C LEU A 1153 -27.14 64.82 89.00
N VAL A 1154 -26.45 63.73 89.33
CA VAL A 1154 -25.79 63.53 90.63
C VAL A 1154 -24.30 63.73 90.41
N TYR A 1155 -23.68 64.57 91.22
CA TYR A 1155 -22.25 64.85 91.17
C TYR A 1155 -21.48 63.89 92.09
N ALA A 1156 -20.23 63.55 91.74
CA ALA A 1156 -19.36 62.66 92.50
C ALA A 1156 -19.08 63.17 93.94
N ASN A 1157 -19.20 64.48 94.16
CA ASN A 1157 -19.09 65.14 95.47
C ASN A 1157 -20.33 64.94 96.37
N GLY A 1158 -21.43 64.37 95.86
CA GLY A 1158 -22.70 64.16 96.56
C GLY A 1158 -23.78 65.22 96.30
N GLU A 1159 -23.50 66.26 95.50
CA GLU A 1159 -24.51 67.23 95.06
C GLU A 1159 -25.43 66.61 94.01
N ARG A 1160 -26.59 67.23 93.78
CA ARG A 1160 -27.48 66.79 92.70
C ARG A 1160 -28.43 67.88 92.20
N TYR A 1161 -28.60 67.97 90.90
CA TYR A 1161 -29.69 68.69 90.25
C TYR A 1161 -30.81 67.72 89.84
N MET A 1162 -32.07 68.12 90.02
CA MET A 1162 -33.25 67.41 89.53
C MET A 1162 -34.20 68.42 88.86
N GLY A 1163 -34.38 68.37 87.54
CA GLY A 1163 -35.28 69.32 86.87
C GLY A 1163 -35.19 69.33 85.35
N ASN A 1164 -35.52 70.47 84.75
CA ASN A 1164 -35.56 70.63 83.30
C ASN A 1164 -34.18 70.92 82.71
N TRP A 1165 -33.93 70.30 81.56
CA TRP A 1165 -32.78 70.46 80.68
C TRP A 1165 -33.27 70.90 79.31
N ARG A 1166 -32.44 71.67 78.62
CA ARG A 1166 -32.62 71.99 77.21
C ARG A 1166 -31.28 72.23 76.55
N ASN A 1167 -31.04 71.59 75.42
CA ASN A 1167 -29.79 71.67 74.66
C ASN A 1167 -28.55 71.52 75.58
N ASP A 1168 -28.47 70.40 76.29
CA ASP A 1168 -27.43 70.04 77.29
C ASP A 1168 -27.27 70.95 78.52
N LYS A 1169 -28.11 71.97 78.68
CA LYS A 1169 -28.05 72.90 79.81
C LYS A 1169 -29.24 72.76 80.75
N ILE A 1170 -28.97 72.86 82.04
CA ILE A 1170 -29.99 73.09 83.09
C ILE A 1170 -30.78 74.37 82.77
N ASN A 1171 -32.08 74.24 82.50
CA ASN A 1171 -32.91 75.30 81.92
C ASN A 1171 -34.41 75.06 82.21
N GLY A 1172 -35.07 76.01 82.89
CA GLY A 1172 -36.42 75.85 83.45
C GLY A 1172 -36.41 75.55 84.96
N GLN A 1173 -37.54 75.08 85.50
CA GLN A 1173 -37.66 74.78 86.94
C GLN A 1173 -36.83 73.54 87.31
N GLY A 1174 -36.16 73.56 88.47
CA GLY A 1174 -35.56 72.38 89.08
C GLY A 1174 -35.06 72.62 90.51
N ILE A 1175 -34.57 71.54 91.14
CA ILE A 1175 -34.07 71.51 92.51
C ILE A 1175 -32.60 71.12 92.49
N PHE A 1176 -31.72 72.03 92.95
CA PHE A 1176 -30.31 71.74 93.22
C PHE A 1176 -30.14 71.45 94.72
N THR A 1177 -29.62 70.28 95.08
CA THR A 1177 -29.25 69.87 96.44
C THR A 1177 -27.74 69.96 96.60
N PHE A 1178 -27.27 70.74 97.57
CA PHE A 1178 -25.85 70.93 97.89
C PHE A 1178 -25.29 69.84 98.82
N THR A 1179 -23.97 69.73 98.92
CA THR A 1179 -23.27 68.71 99.75
C THR A 1179 -23.66 68.74 101.22
N ASN A 1180 -24.04 69.91 101.74
CA ASN A 1180 -24.47 70.13 103.12
C ASN A 1180 -25.96 69.77 103.37
N GLY A 1181 -26.72 69.46 102.32
CA GLY A 1181 -28.16 69.14 102.37
C GLY A 1181 -29.11 70.29 102.04
N ASP A 1182 -28.62 71.52 101.85
CA ASP A 1182 -29.42 72.69 101.45
C ASP A 1182 -29.99 72.50 100.03
N LYS A 1183 -31.12 73.16 99.71
CA LYS A 1183 -31.85 72.94 98.45
C LYS A 1183 -32.41 74.22 97.84
N TYR A 1184 -31.84 74.62 96.71
CA TYR A 1184 -32.44 75.63 95.85
C TYR A 1184 -33.48 74.98 94.92
N ASP A 1185 -34.77 75.25 95.14
CA ASP A 1185 -35.88 74.95 94.24
C ASP A 1185 -36.29 76.24 93.50
N GLY A 1186 -36.02 76.30 92.20
CA GLY A 1186 -36.21 77.54 91.44
C GLY A 1186 -36.03 77.39 89.93
N MET A 1187 -36.11 78.52 89.25
CA MET A 1187 -35.87 78.63 87.80
C MET A 1187 -34.36 78.71 87.50
N PHE A 1188 -33.97 78.09 86.41
CA PHE A 1188 -32.62 78.13 85.86
C PHE A 1188 -32.64 78.54 84.38
N MET A 1189 -31.53 79.10 83.90
CA MET A 1189 -31.31 79.43 82.50
C MET A 1189 -29.82 79.31 82.20
N ASP A 1190 -29.46 78.60 81.12
CA ASP A 1190 -28.07 78.35 80.70
C ASP A 1190 -27.14 77.91 81.87
N GLY A 1191 -27.60 76.97 82.70
CA GLY A 1191 -26.82 76.43 83.82
C GLY A 1191 -26.79 77.31 85.08
N LYS A 1192 -27.47 78.46 85.10
CA LYS A 1192 -27.44 79.42 86.22
C LYS A 1192 -28.81 79.57 86.85
N MET A 1193 -28.85 79.70 88.18
CA MET A 1193 -30.03 80.11 88.93
C MET A 1193 -30.51 81.48 88.41
N ASN A 1194 -31.79 81.60 88.05
CA ASN A 1194 -32.33 82.79 87.39
C ASN A 1194 -33.77 83.09 87.85
N GLY A 1195 -34.04 84.33 88.27
CA GLY A 1195 -35.35 84.74 88.77
C GLY A 1195 -35.60 84.34 90.23
N ALA A 1196 -36.87 84.16 90.58
CA ALA A 1196 -37.27 83.79 91.93
C ALA A 1196 -37.16 82.27 92.15
N GLY A 1197 -36.52 81.89 93.26
CA GLY A 1197 -36.42 80.52 93.74
C GLY A 1197 -36.34 80.52 95.27
N LYS A 1198 -36.53 79.35 95.86
CA LYS A 1198 -36.46 79.13 97.30
C LYS A 1198 -35.20 78.32 97.63
N TYR A 1199 -34.31 78.92 98.42
CA TYR A 1199 -33.22 78.24 99.14
C TYR A 1199 -33.74 77.73 100.50
#